data_AF-A0A8H3GUN6-F1
#
_entry.id   AF-A0A8H3GUN6-F1
#
_cell.length_a   1.000
_cell.length_b   1.000
_cell.length_c   1.000
_cell.angle_alpha   90.00
_cell.angle_beta   90.00
_cell.angle_gamma   90.00
#
_symmetry.space_group_name_H-M   'P 1'
#
loop_
_entity.id
_entity.type
_entity.pdbx_description
1 polymer ?
#
loop_
_entity_poly.entity_id
_entity_poly.type
_entity_poly.pdbx_seq_one_letter_code
_entity_poly.pdbx_strand_id
1 'polypeptide(L)'
;MTFVGHLIRLGRPCAFNLTKNSRNFHSTSKSTMRVVPVPVRSDNYAYLLIDDATNKAAAVDPFDVPKVKAQAEKEGVELTALITTHHHADHSGGNKEFHSVYPDAPVYGGSDNVPALTHPVKDGDMFSVGENIKVKCLATPCHTQDSICYYVEDKARPEQKGVFTGDTLFLAGCGRFFEGTAPEMHKALSYLGTLPDETVVYNGHEYTKASLAFGAHIDPDAPGIDKLRKLAEEGVTTGKSTIGDEKQWNVFMRLDSAAVRTATKAQDDVEVMAKLLNLHVIADPPWVFENFAIPIKQLPASTPTRYIYKPQPIVTPLGNVPLRYHLHTPTGSRLSGSQRNFPMADAAKQAALQHALHELEVSMEHVFISRCMGVAGYALLIYDHILTFPAEIELVWKADKRNIVTWLFFLNRYLVPIILGIDLYDKGGLASYLSTNFCQVWFVVEGYLNVLSFAAVHALVAMRVNAVWGRRKWVSILLWTSGAMYIVGTLSIISPGIFQVLVLKVTPNPIFNVCFGTITTYFWTVWIPPIIFELIIFALTIIKAVEHRHKNVKTPVAYTLYRDGFLYFLIIMKVDSLPVVAMPKYFTQAVVNVMGFRLVLNLRGLRGDRIMASSGGATSDDMNMELSDIKGSRGAPNRGGFSPAPTHNRPGFVAQSSDLRVPTTYETREISINPAVDVRWQNRQLTTMLIVGLTGGIASGKSTVSSLLASHGIPVIDADLLARQVVEPGTPGHAAICTTFGTGILKEGSQDIDRKKLGEIIFNNEHKRKQLNAIVHPAVRKAMLWSLIRCWLRGERVCVLDIPLLIETGMWKQVGKVVVVYVSKELQMQRLMRRDSSDRTAAQSRVSSQLPLASKLEYADVVIDNSGSMAETDRQVTSLIQRLEKETGWTWFVSWVVPPVGLFLAGWCLVWRAVKRGRKTKRRPTVPDEGAIELQ
;
A
#
# COMPACT_ATOMS: atom_id res chain seq x y z
N MET A 1 24.77 29.01 12.67
CA MET A 1 24.54 29.47 11.28
C MET A 1 25.77 29.29 10.38
N THR A 2 27.00 29.26 10.91
CA THR A 2 28.25 29.11 10.11
C THR A 2 28.48 27.75 9.45
N PHE A 3 27.74 26.70 9.83
CA PHE A 3 27.95 25.33 9.32
C PHE A 3 27.32 25.08 7.94
N VAL A 4 26.23 25.79 7.59
CA VAL A 4 25.54 25.64 6.29
C VAL A 4 26.42 26.15 5.13
N GLY A 5 27.25 27.17 5.38
CA GLY A 5 28.15 27.71 4.36
C GLY A 5 29.41 26.87 4.07
N HIS A 6 29.73 25.87 4.91
CA HIS A 6 30.93 25.04 4.70
C HIS A 6 30.65 23.78 3.87
N LEU A 7 29.44 23.22 3.95
CA LEU A 7 29.04 22.04 3.16
C LEU A 7 28.93 22.34 1.66
N ILE A 8 28.67 23.59 1.27
CA ILE A 8 28.60 24.02 -0.14
C ILE A 8 29.99 24.08 -0.81
N ARG A 9 31.10 23.97 -0.07
CA ARG A 9 32.47 24.09 -0.59
C ARG A 9 33.31 22.81 -0.66
N LEU A 10 32.76 21.65 -0.27
CA LEU A 10 33.51 20.37 -0.21
C LEU A 10 33.09 19.32 -1.26
N GLY A 11 32.26 19.69 -2.24
CA GLY A 11 31.89 18.84 -3.38
C GLY A 11 32.96 18.73 -4.47
N ARG A 12 34.23 18.46 -4.12
CA ARG A 12 35.27 18.06 -5.09
C ARG A 12 35.58 16.58 -4.90
N PRO A 13 35.50 15.72 -5.94
CA PRO A 13 35.89 14.32 -5.81
C PRO A 13 37.40 14.22 -5.59
N CYS A 14 37.81 13.61 -4.47
CA CYS A 14 39.20 13.18 -4.29
C CYS A 14 39.49 12.00 -5.21
N ALA A 15 40.44 12.16 -6.13
CA ALA A 15 40.93 11.07 -6.96
C ALA A 15 41.65 10.02 -6.08
N PHE A 16 41.11 8.81 -6.02
CA PHE A 16 41.84 7.65 -5.49
C PHE A 16 42.55 6.94 -6.64
N ASN A 17 43.86 7.20 -6.76
CA ASN A 17 44.72 6.42 -7.64
C ASN A 17 44.87 4.99 -7.08
N LEU A 18 44.35 3.99 -7.80
CA LEU A 18 44.82 2.62 -7.68
C LEU A 18 45.26 2.10 -9.05
N THR A 19 46.44 1.51 -9.06
CA THR A 19 47.30 1.31 -10.22
C THR A 19 46.79 0.22 -11.17
N LYS A 20 47.03 0.44 -12.47
CA LYS A 20 47.01 -0.60 -13.50
C LYS A 20 47.73 -1.86 -13.03
N ASN A 21 47.19 -3.03 -13.35
CA ASN A 21 48.02 -4.19 -13.61
C ASN A 21 47.47 -4.97 -14.81
N SER A 22 48.10 -4.79 -15.96
CA SER A 22 47.70 -5.41 -17.23
C SER A 22 48.28 -6.81 -17.34
N ARG A 23 47.45 -7.79 -17.71
CA ARG A 23 47.91 -9.01 -18.39
C ARG A 23 47.02 -9.29 -19.59
N ASN A 24 47.57 -8.99 -20.76
CA ASN A 24 46.99 -9.38 -22.05
C ASN A 24 47.03 -10.91 -22.19
N PHE A 25 45.96 -11.48 -22.74
CA PHE A 25 46.05 -12.63 -23.61
C PHE A 25 45.42 -12.25 -24.94
N HIS A 26 46.18 -12.36 -26.03
CA HIS A 26 45.62 -12.24 -27.38
C HIS A 26 44.83 -13.50 -27.70
N SER A 27 43.61 -13.32 -28.23
CA SER A 27 42.92 -14.31 -29.05
C SER A 27 42.28 -13.59 -30.21
N THR A 28 42.43 -14.16 -31.40
CA THR A 28 41.96 -13.64 -32.69
C THR A 28 40.43 -13.59 -32.78
N SER A 29 39.92 -12.71 -33.66
CA SER A 29 38.50 -12.43 -33.96
C SER A 29 37.77 -11.53 -32.95
N LYS A 30 37.83 -10.20 -33.18
CA LYS A 30 37.05 -9.15 -32.49
C LYS A 30 36.41 -8.11 -33.43
N SER A 31 36.26 -8.42 -34.72
CA SER A 31 35.58 -7.55 -35.70
C SER A 31 34.06 -7.78 -35.65
N THR A 32 33.42 -7.29 -34.59
CA THR A 32 32.00 -7.54 -34.32
C THR A 32 31.27 -6.28 -33.85
N MET A 33 30.28 -5.84 -34.62
CA MET A 33 29.26 -4.92 -34.12
C MET A 33 28.50 -5.59 -32.95
N ARG A 34 28.14 -4.82 -31.92
CA ARG A 34 27.15 -5.21 -30.91
C ARG A 34 26.19 -4.08 -30.63
N VAL A 35 24.95 -4.42 -30.32
CA VAL A 35 23.96 -3.48 -29.81
C VAL A 35 23.56 -3.94 -28.42
N VAL A 36 23.71 -3.07 -27.43
CA VAL A 36 23.31 -3.33 -26.05
C VAL A 36 22.15 -2.40 -25.70
N PRO A 37 20.92 -2.91 -25.48
CA PRO A 37 19.82 -2.09 -25.02
C PRO A 37 20.06 -1.64 -23.58
N VAL A 38 19.81 -0.36 -23.33
CA VAL A 38 19.86 0.29 -22.03
C VAL A 38 18.43 0.76 -21.72
N PRO A 39 17.64 -0.02 -20.96
CA PRO A 39 16.29 0.41 -20.58
C PRO A 39 16.37 1.73 -19.81
N VAL A 40 15.64 2.75 -20.23
CA VAL A 40 15.57 4.07 -19.59
C VAL A 40 14.11 4.43 -19.34
N ARG A 41 13.85 5.32 -18.38
CA ARG A 41 12.47 5.67 -17.97
C ARG A 41 11.65 4.41 -17.60
N SER A 42 10.36 4.36 -17.92
CA SER A 42 9.45 3.23 -17.64
C SER A 42 9.51 2.12 -18.70
N ASP A 43 9.66 2.50 -19.96
CA ASP A 43 9.49 1.63 -21.13
C ASP A 43 10.40 2.01 -22.32
N ASN A 44 11.05 3.18 -22.31
CA ASN A 44 11.99 3.59 -23.36
C ASN A 44 13.27 2.72 -23.40
N TYR A 45 13.86 2.60 -24.59
CA TYR A 45 15.20 2.03 -24.80
C TYR A 45 16.16 3.07 -25.38
N ALA A 46 17.22 3.37 -24.61
CA ALA A 46 18.46 3.88 -25.17
C ALA A 46 19.31 2.69 -25.64
N TYR A 47 20.31 2.92 -26.48
CA TYR A 47 21.21 1.84 -26.96
C TYR A 47 22.67 2.25 -26.96
N LEU A 48 23.55 1.28 -26.70
CA LEU A 48 24.96 1.36 -27.07
C LEU A 48 25.18 0.59 -28.37
N LEU A 49 25.56 1.29 -29.43
CA LEU A 49 26.02 0.73 -30.70
C LEU A 49 27.56 0.64 -30.65
N ILE A 50 28.08 -0.56 -30.45
CA ILE A 50 29.48 -0.84 -30.09
C ILE A 50 30.24 -1.47 -31.26
N ASP A 51 31.40 -0.91 -31.61
CA ASP A 51 32.43 -1.54 -32.45
C ASP A 51 33.48 -2.21 -31.55
N ASP A 52 33.38 -3.53 -31.33
CA ASP A 52 34.28 -4.26 -30.42
C ASP A 52 35.75 -4.26 -30.86
N ALA A 53 36.04 -3.97 -32.14
CA ALA A 53 37.40 -3.92 -32.63
C ALA A 53 38.13 -2.65 -32.14
N THR A 54 37.43 -1.52 -32.11
CA THR A 54 37.97 -0.24 -31.63
C THR A 54 37.63 0.05 -30.17
N ASN A 55 36.69 -0.71 -29.58
CA ASN A 55 36.07 -0.45 -28.27
C ASN A 55 35.39 0.94 -28.22
N LYS A 56 34.90 1.43 -29.36
CA LYS A 56 34.15 2.69 -29.46
C LYS A 56 32.66 2.41 -29.57
N ALA A 57 31.85 3.33 -29.06
CA ALA A 57 30.40 3.21 -29.06
C ALA A 57 29.69 4.54 -29.36
N ALA A 58 28.56 4.45 -30.06
CA ALA A 58 27.59 5.54 -30.13
C ALA A 58 26.44 5.26 -29.16
N ALA A 59 25.95 6.31 -28.52
CA ALA A 59 24.76 6.28 -27.69
C ALA A 59 23.53 6.70 -28.51
N VAL A 60 22.55 5.81 -28.68
CA VAL A 60 21.28 6.11 -29.34
C VAL A 60 20.23 6.48 -28.30
N ASP A 61 19.55 7.61 -28.51
CA ASP A 61 18.50 8.18 -27.64
C ASP A 61 18.83 8.15 -26.12
N PRO A 62 19.98 8.68 -25.67
CA PRO A 62 20.47 8.49 -24.30
C PRO A 62 19.84 9.47 -23.31
N PHE A 63 18.54 9.31 -23.03
CA PHE A 63 17.81 10.13 -22.05
C PHE A 63 18.48 10.16 -20.67
N ASP A 64 18.90 9.00 -20.16
CA ASP A 64 19.60 8.85 -18.87
C ASP A 64 21.10 8.67 -19.14
N VAL A 65 21.79 9.80 -19.36
CA VAL A 65 23.23 9.83 -19.66
C VAL A 65 24.07 9.14 -18.58
N PRO A 66 23.82 9.31 -17.27
CA PRO A 66 24.54 8.56 -16.23
C PRO A 66 24.40 7.04 -16.37
N LYS A 67 23.20 6.53 -16.69
CA LYS A 67 22.96 5.09 -16.88
C LYS A 67 23.60 4.54 -18.15
N VAL A 68 23.52 5.28 -19.26
CA VAL A 68 24.18 4.94 -20.53
C VAL A 68 25.70 4.92 -20.34
N LYS A 69 26.26 5.91 -19.63
CA LYS A 69 27.68 5.96 -19.26
C LYS A 69 28.08 4.77 -18.38
N ALA A 70 27.34 4.46 -17.32
CA ALA A 70 27.64 3.34 -16.44
C ALA A 70 27.61 1.98 -17.19
N GLN A 71 26.71 1.83 -18.16
CA GLN A 71 26.68 0.64 -19.01
C GLN A 71 27.85 0.63 -20.01
N ALA A 72 28.27 1.77 -20.57
CA ALA A 72 29.47 1.86 -21.40
C ALA A 72 30.77 1.52 -20.64
N GLU A 73 30.90 2.03 -19.40
CA GLU A 73 32.01 1.70 -18.49
C GLU A 73 32.05 0.18 -18.17
N LYS A 74 30.88 -0.44 -17.99
CA LYS A 74 30.75 -1.89 -17.76
C LYS A 74 31.10 -2.74 -18.98
N GLU A 75 30.74 -2.29 -20.19
CA GLU A 75 31.13 -2.93 -21.45
C GLU A 75 32.60 -2.66 -21.82
N GLY A 76 33.25 -1.70 -21.16
CA GLY A 76 34.65 -1.33 -21.39
C GLY A 76 34.86 -0.48 -22.65
N VAL A 77 33.87 0.32 -23.05
CA VAL A 77 33.85 1.07 -24.31
C VAL A 77 33.86 2.58 -24.13
N GLU A 78 34.47 3.29 -25.08
CA GLU A 78 34.51 4.75 -25.16
C GLU A 78 33.27 5.27 -25.91
N LEU A 79 32.53 6.21 -25.30
CA LEU A 79 31.41 6.89 -25.96
C LEU A 79 31.93 7.99 -26.88
N THR A 80 31.77 7.81 -28.20
CA THR A 80 32.34 8.70 -29.22
C THR A 80 31.32 9.43 -30.08
N ALA A 81 30.02 9.16 -29.94
CA ALA A 81 28.94 9.85 -30.66
C ALA A 81 27.59 9.71 -29.94
N LEU A 82 26.69 10.66 -30.20
CA LEU A 82 25.26 10.57 -29.86
C LEU A 82 24.42 10.52 -31.14
N ILE A 83 23.43 9.65 -31.16
CA ILE A 83 22.46 9.51 -32.25
C ILE A 83 21.06 9.74 -31.69
N THR A 84 20.31 10.70 -32.23
CA THR A 84 18.92 10.97 -31.83
C THR A 84 17.95 10.63 -32.96
N THR A 85 16.95 9.80 -32.67
CA THR A 85 15.89 9.43 -33.63
C THR A 85 14.93 10.58 -33.91
N HIS A 86 14.51 11.32 -32.88
CA HIS A 86 13.61 12.46 -33.02
C HIS A 86 13.66 13.38 -31.79
N HIS A 87 13.10 14.59 -31.89
CA HIS A 87 13.26 15.62 -30.86
C HIS A 87 12.49 15.38 -29.54
N HIS A 88 11.57 14.41 -29.43
CA HIS A 88 10.80 14.24 -28.18
C HIS A 88 11.69 14.04 -26.96
N ALA A 89 11.29 14.64 -25.84
CA ALA A 89 12.16 14.84 -24.69
C ALA A 89 12.58 13.54 -24.00
N ASP A 90 11.85 12.44 -24.19
CA ASP A 90 12.18 11.11 -23.68
C ASP A 90 13.21 10.33 -24.51
N HIS A 91 13.55 10.81 -25.71
CA HIS A 91 14.66 10.35 -26.53
C HIS A 91 15.83 11.34 -26.50
N SER A 92 15.51 12.63 -26.67
CA SER A 92 16.48 13.72 -26.88
C SER A 92 16.89 14.47 -25.60
N GLY A 93 16.18 14.26 -24.48
CA GLY A 93 16.33 15.06 -23.25
C GLY A 93 17.71 14.99 -22.61
N GLY A 94 18.42 13.87 -22.78
CA GLY A 94 19.78 13.69 -22.29
C GLY A 94 20.85 14.37 -23.15
N ASN A 95 20.56 14.81 -24.37
CA ASN A 95 21.58 15.28 -25.32
C ASN A 95 22.42 16.45 -24.79
N LYS A 96 21.80 17.41 -24.09
CA LYS A 96 22.51 18.55 -23.47
C LYS A 96 23.46 18.11 -22.36
N GLU A 97 23.09 17.10 -21.58
CA GLU A 97 23.96 16.51 -20.57
C GLU A 97 25.09 15.71 -21.23
N PHE A 98 24.77 14.90 -22.24
CA PHE A 98 25.77 14.13 -22.99
C PHE A 98 26.82 15.03 -23.62
N HIS A 99 26.41 16.10 -24.30
CA HIS A 99 27.35 17.07 -24.89
C HIS A 99 28.16 17.84 -23.83
N SER A 100 27.62 18.05 -22.62
CA SER A 100 28.38 18.61 -21.50
C SER A 100 29.47 17.65 -20.98
N VAL A 101 29.22 16.33 -21.03
CA VAL A 101 30.17 15.29 -20.61
C VAL A 101 31.16 14.93 -21.72
N TYR A 102 30.73 14.99 -22.99
CA TYR A 102 31.46 14.61 -24.19
C TYR A 102 31.37 15.75 -25.24
N PRO A 103 32.04 16.89 -25.02
CA PRO A 103 31.89 18.09 -25.86
C PRO A 103 32.38 17.90 -27.29
N ASP A 104 33.37 17.04 -27.51
CA ASP A 104 33.95 16.75 -28.82
C ASP A 104 33.17 15.65 -29.59
N ALA A 105 32.17 15.02 -28.96
CA ALA A 105 31.39 13.97 -29.61
C ALA A 105 30.29 14.56 -30.52
N PRO A 106 30.17 14.11 -31.79
CA PRO A 106 29.08 14.52 -32.67
C PRO A 106 27.72 14.08 -32.11
N VAL A 107 26.74 14.96 -32.27
CA VAL A 107 25.33 14.76 -31.93
C VAL A 107 24.55 14.78 -33.24
N TYR A 108 24.10 13.61 -33.69
CA TYR A 108 23.35 13.40 -34.93
C TYR A 108 21.84 13.45 -34.70
N GLY A 109 21.10 14.07 -35.61
CA GLY A 109 19.64 14.21 -35.52
C GLY A 109 19.02 14.91 -36.74
N GLY A 110 17.70 14.78 -36.92
CA GLY A 110 17.00 15.23 -38.15
C GLY A 110 16.68 16.72 -38.25
N SER A 111 16.67 17.47 -37.13
CA SER A 111 16.34 18.91 -37.13
C SER A 111 16.95 19.67 -35.96
N ASP A 112 16.99 21.00 -36.06
CA ASP A 112 17.42 21.92 -34.99
C ASP A 112 16.56 21.85 -33.71
N ASN A 113 15.42 21.14 -33.72
CA ASN A 113 14.65 20.84 -32.51
C ASN A 113 15.37 19.83 -31.60
N VAL A 114 16.30 19.03 -32.15
CA VAL A 114 17.14 18.10 -31.37
C VAL A 114 18.08 18.90 -30.46
N PRO A 115 18.00 18.77 -29.13
CA PRO A 115 18.85 19.53 -28.22
C PRO A 115 20.33 19.21 -28.42
N ALA A 116 21.18 20.24 -28.37
CA ALA A 116 22.64 20.13 -28.53
C ALA A 116 23.09 19.46 -29.85
N LEU A 117 22.26 19.50 -30.91
CA LEU A 117 22.63 19.04 -32.25
C LEU A 117 23.91 19.73 -32.73
N THR A 118 24.85 18.93 -33.26
CA THR A 118 26.05 19.45 -33.92
C THR A 118 26.18 18.95 -35.36
N HIS A 119 25.52 17.84 -35.71
CA HIS A 119 25.59 17.19 -37.01
C HIS A 119 24.17 16.87 -37.53
N PRO A 120 23.46 17.85 -38.12
CA PRO A 120 22.17 17.60 -38.77
C PRO A 120 22.31 16.58 -39.90
N VAL A 121 21.40 15.61 -39.95
CA VAL A 121 21.36 14.56 -40.99
C VAL A 121 20.03 14.52 -41.74
N LYS A 122 20.07 14.01 -42.97
CA LYS A 122 18.93 13.87 -43.88
C LYS A 122 18.83 12.44 -44.41
N ASP A 123 17.78 12.18 -45.19
CA ASP A 123 17.61 10.89 -45.85
C ASP A 123 18.81 10.54 -46.75
N GLY A 124 19.34 9.33 -46.60
CA GLY A 124 20.46 8.83 -47.37
C GLY A 124 21.85 9.26 -46.89
N ASP A 125 21.96 10.18 -45.93
CA ASP A 125 23.25 10.55 -45.32
C ASP A 125 23.90 9.34 -44.63
N MET A 126 25.23 9.33 -44.59
CA MET A 126 26.00 8.22 -44.00
C MET A 126 27.14 8.73 -43.12
N PHE A 127 27.36 8.04 -42.01
CA PHE A 127 28.51 8.23 -41.13
C PHE A 127 29.06 6.87 -40.64
N SER A 128 30.03 6.87 -39.73
CA SER A 128 30.58 5.64 -39.15
C SER A 128 30.75 5.77 -37.64
N VAL A 129 30.61 4.64 -36.95
CA VAL A 129 30.87 4.50 -35.51
C VAL A 129 32.03 3.53 -35.35
N GLY A 130 33.10 3.98 -34.69
CA GLY A 130 34.38 3.28 -34.73
C GLY A 130 34.94 3.22 -36.16
N GLU A 131 35.61 2.12 -36.49
CA GLU A 131 36.17 1.88 -37.83
C GLU A 131 35.25 0.98 -38.68
N ASN A 132 34.47 0.09 -38.04
CA ASN A 132 33.77 -0.98 -38.74
C ASN A 132 32.27 -0.72 -38.98
N ILE A 133 31.58 0.06 -38.16
CA ILE A 133 30.13 0.23 -38.31
C ILE A 133 29.84 1.38 -39.27
N LYS A 134 29.10 1.09 -40.35
CA LYS A 134 28.44 2.13 -41.16
C LYS A 134 27.06 2.41 -40.61
N VAL A 135 26.68 3.70 -40.60
CA VAL A 135 25.33 4.13 -40.29
C VAL A 135 24.76 4.87 -41.50
N LYS A 136 23.56 4.52 -41.93
CA LYS A 136 22.78 5.19 -42.97
C LYS A 136 21.50 5.77 -42.36
N CYS A 137 21.27 7.05 -42.57
CA CYS A 137 20.09 7.77 -42.13
C CYS A 137 18.92 7.51 -43.10
N LEU A 138 17.75 7.20 -42.57
CA LEU A 138 16.51 6.97 -43.31
C LEU A 138 15.46 7.93 -42.75
N ALA A 139 15.00 8.91 -43.53
CA ALA A 139 14.00 9.85 -43.04
C ALA A 139 12.61 9.21 -43.01
N THR A 140 11.99 9.21 -41.84
CA THR A 140 10.68 8.59 -41.58
C THR A 140 9.70 9.57 -40.90
N PRO A 141 9.47 10.76 -41.49
CA PRO A 141 8.58 11.75 -40.90
C PRO A 141 7.17 11.18 -40.77
N CYS A 142 6.62 11.18 -39.56
CA CYS A 142 5.19 11.01 -39.27
C CYS A 142 4.90 11.16 -37.78
N HIS A 143 5.66 10.43 -36.94
CA HIS A 143 5.54 10.54 -35.48
C HIS A 143 5.91 11.96 -35.05
N THR A 144 7.14 12.37 -35.40
CA THR A 144 7.53 13.76 -35.61
C THR A 144 7.90 13.98 -37.07
N GLN A 145 7.99 15.24 -37.51
CA GLN A 145 8.48 15.61 -38.84
C GLN A 145 10.01 15.49 -38.97
N ASP A 146 10.73 15.37 -37.86
CA ASP A 146 12.20 15.21 -37.83
C ASP A 146 12.68 13.79 -37.48
N SER A 147 11.77 12.81 -37.55
CA SER A 147 12.06 11.40 -37.28
C SER A 147 13.03 10.81 -38.31
N ILE A 148 14.18 10.32 -37.83
CA ILE A 148 15.19 9.59 -38.59
C ILE A 148 15.36 8.19 -37.99
N CYS A 149 15.22 7.15 -38.82
CA CYS A 149 15.67 5.80 -38.50
C CYS A 149 17.13 5.61 -38.92
N TYR A 150 17.92 4.89 -38.14
CA TYR A 150 19.34 4.66 -38.42
C TYR A 150 19.61 3.19 -38.73
N TYR A 151 19.84 2.88 -39.99
CA TYR A 151 20.24 1.55 -40.46
C TYR A 151 21.75 1.36 -40.29
N VAL A 152 22.16 0.25 -39.69
CA VAL A 152 23.54 -0.02 -39.31
C VAL A 152 24.03 -1.35 -39.87
N GLU A 153 25.27 -1.34 -40.39
CA GLU A 153 25.93 -2.51 -40.99
C GLU A 153 27.38 -2.61 -40.52
N ASP A 154 27.82 -3.82 -40.19
CA ASP A 154 29.24 -4.12 -39.92
C ASP A 154 30.00 -4.31 -41.26
N LYS A 155 31.04 -3.51 -41.51
CA LYS A 155 31.90 -3.62 -42.72
C LYS A 155 32.60 -4.97 -42.82
N ALA A 156 32.97 -5.58 -41.69
CA ALA A 156 33.68 -6.85 -41.64
C ALA A 156 32.73 -8.05 -41.73
N ARG A 157 31.46 -7.86 -41.34
CA ARG A 157 30.40 -8.87 -41.35
C ARG A 157 29.09 -8.29 -41.90
N PRO A 158 28.96 -8.14 -43.23
CA PRO A 158 27.78 -7.53 -43.85
C PRO A 158 26.46 -8.22 -43.53
N GLU A 159 26.48 -9.49 -43.08
CA GLU A 159 25.30 -10.20 -42.58
C GLU A 159 24.75 -9.63 -41.26
N GLN A 160 25.56 -8.88 -40.51
CA GLN A 160 25.17 -8.31 -39.23
C GLN A 160 24.61 -6.89 -39.41
N LYS A 161 23.28 -6.81 -39.48
CA LYS A 161 22.52 -5.60 -39.80
C LYS A 161 21.49 -5.26 -38.72
N GLY A 162 21.23 -3.98 -38.52
CA GLY A 162 20.18 -3.51 -37.62
C GLY A 162 19.56 -2.19 -38.07
N VAL A 163 18.43 -1.83 -37.48
CA VAL A 163 17.82 -0.50 -37.66
C VAL A 163 17.28 0.02 -36.33
N PHE A 164 17.75 1.20 -35.93
CA PHE A 164 17.17 1.97 -34.82
C PHE A 164 15.98 2.76 -35.35
N THR A 165 14.78 2.44 -34.91
CA THR A 165 13.53 2.97 -35.49
C THR A 165 12.88 4.08 -34.68
N GLY A 166 13.37 4.31 -33.45
CA GLY A 166 12.72 5.19 -32.47
C GLY A 166 11.23 4.88 -32.40
N ASP A 167 10.42 5.91 -32.60
CA ASP A 167 8.96 5.83 -32.54
C ASP A 167 8.29 5.71 -33.92
N THR A 168 9.04 5.41 -34.98
CA THR A 168 8.42 5.11 -36.29
C THR A 168 7.79 3.71 -36.28
N LEU A 169 8.59 2.69 -35.97
CA LEU A 169 8.22 1.28 -35.99
C LEU A 169 8.51 0.66 -34.61
N PHE A 170 7.49 0.02 -34.03
CA PHE A 170 7.61 -0.80 -32.82
C PHE A 170 7.39 -2.27 -33.18
N LEU A 171 7.80 -3.19 -32.30
CA LEU A 171 7.43 -4.60 -32.43
C LEU A 171 5.89 -4.74 -32.44
N ALA A 172 5.35 -5.20 -33.57
CA ALA A 172 3.93 -5.32 -33.88
C ALA A 172 3.10 -4.01 -33.83
N GLY A 173 3.74 -2.84 -33.83
CA GLY A 173 3.09 -1.54 -33.76
C GLY A 173 3.78 -0.44 -34.59
N CYS A 174 3.28 0.79 -34.49
CA CYS A 174 3.92 1.98 -35.02
C CYS A 174 3.65 3.18 -34.10
N GLY A 175 4.38 4.29 -34.28
CA GLY A 175 4.16 5.50 -33.51
C GLY A 175 2.78 6.12 -33.74
N ARG A 176 2.31 6.89 -32.76
CA ARG A 176 1.18 7.82 -32.95
C ARG A 176 1.62 8.96 -33.87
N PHE A 177 0.73 9.40 -34.76
CA PHE A 177 1.04 10.46 -35.73
C PHE A 177 0.80 11.82 -35.06
N PHE A 178 1.76 12.32 -34.26
CA PHE A 178 1.60 13.60 -33.57
C PHE A 178 1.76 14.79 -34.51
N GLU A 179 2.74 14.74 -35.41
CA GLU A 179 3.05 15.83 -36.35
C GLU A 179 2.79 15.47 -37.83
N GLY A 180 2.34 14.25 -38.11
CA GLY A 180 2.15 13.72 -39.46
C GLY A 180 0.81 13.02 -39.67
N THR A 181 0.75 12.28 -40.78
CA THR A 181 -0.48 11.78 -41.37
C THR A 181 -0.38 10.31 -41.79
N ALA A 182 -1.51 9.66 -42.05
CA ALA A 182 -1.55 8.27 -42.50
C ALA A 182 -0.77 7.99 -43.81
N PRO A 183 -0.76 8.86 -44.84
CA PRO A 183 0.15 8.72 -45.99
C PRO A 183 1.63 8.69 -45.60
N GLU A 184 2.01 9.53 -44.62
CA GLU A 184 3.39 9.65 -44.15
C GLU A 184 3.83 8.39 -43.39
N MET A 185 3.02 7.88 -42.45
CA MET A 185 3.35 6.60 -41.79
C MET A 185 3.37 5.44 -42.78
N HIS A 186 2.40 5.38 -43.70
CA HIS A 186 2.39 4.33 -44.72
C HIS A 186 3.66 4.37 -45.58
N LYS A 187 4.11 5.57 -45.99
CA LYS A 187 5.37 5.76 -46.70
C LYS A 187 6.59 5.37 -45.84
N ALA A 188 6.62 5.77 -44.57
CA ALA A 188 7.72 5.45 -43.64
C ALA A 188 7.87 3.94 -43.40
N LEU A 189 6.77 3.24 -43.08
CA LEU A 189 6.79 1.79 -42.88
C LEU A 189 7.04 1.03 -44.18
N SER A 190 6.54 1.51 -45.32
CA SER A 190 6.90 0.95 -46.64
C SER A 190 8.38 1.10 -46.93
N TYR A 191 8.98 2.24 -46.60
CA TYR A 191 10.41 2.50 -46.78
C TYR A 191 11.26 1.60 -45.89
N LEU A 192 10.94 1.48 -44.59
CA LEU A 192 11.58 0.50 -43.69
C LEU A 192 11.36 -0.95 -44.18
N GLY A 193 10.21 -1.24 -44.77
CA GLY A 193 9.91 -2.53 -45.42
C GLY A 193 10.79 -2.86 -46.63
N THR A 194 11.51 -1.89 -47.23
CA THR A 194 12.50 -2.16 -48.29
C THR A 194 13.84 -2.67 -47.76
N LEU A 195 14.07 -2.61 -46.43
CA LEU A 195 15.27 -3.17 -45.82
C LEU A 195 15.29 -4.71 -45.91
N PRO A 196 16.48 -5.33 -45.90
CA PRO A 196 16.62 -6.79 -45.90
C PRO A 196 15.88 -7.44 -44.74
N ASP A 197 15.23 -8.58 -44.98
CA ASP A 197 14.36 -9.25 -44.00
C ASP A 197 15.12 -9.71 -42.73
N GLU A 198 16.42 -9.95 -42.83
CA GLU A 198 17.30 -10.28 -41.71
C GLU A 198 17.67 -9.09 -40.81
N THR A 199 17.31 -7.85 -41.18
CA THR A 199 17.65 -6.63 -40.42
C THR A 199 16.95 -6.61 -39.07
N VAL A 200 17.72 -6.60 -37.98
CA VAL A 200 17.20 -6.58 -36.60
C VAL A 200 16.60 -5.22 -36.25
N VAL A 201 15.43 -5.20 -35.61
CA VAL A 201 14.72 -3.96 -35.23
C VAL A 201 15.05 -3.56 -33.78
N TYR A 202 15.44 -2.30 -33.59
CA TYR A 202 15.71 -1.68 -32.29
C TYR A 202 14.82 -0.45 -32.10
N ASN A 203 13.71 -0.62 -31.39
CA ASN A 203 12.61 0.34 -31.33
C ASN A 203 12.61 1.21 -30.05
N GLY A 204 11.86 2.31 -30.06
CA GLY A 204 11.88 3.31 -28.99
C GLY A 204 11.38 2.83 -27.62
N HIS A 205 10.32 2.00 -27.59
CA HIS A 205 9.63 1.60 -26.35
C HIS A 205 9.25 0.11 -26.29
N GLU A 206 9.15 -0.43 -25.08
CA GLU A 206 8.66 -1.80 -24.79
C GLU A 206 7.11 -1.89 -24.81
N TYR A 207 6.51 -1.62 -25.97
CA TYR A 207 5.07 -1.70 -26.19
C TYR A 207 4.57 -3.06 -26.74
N THR A 208 5.49 -4.01 -26.96
CA THR A 208 5.24 -5.29 -27.66
C THR A 208 4.03 -6.08 -27.15
N LYS A 209 3.77 -6.07 -25.84
CA LYS A 209 2.58 -6.73 -25.25
C LYS A 209 1.25 -6.08 -25.66
N ALA A 210 1.18 -4.75 -25.65
CA ALA A 210 -0.01 -4.00 -26.05
C ALA A 210 -0.21 -4.07 -27.57
N SER A 211 0.88 -3.92 -28.33
CA SER A 211 0.90 -4.07 -29.78
C SER A 211 0.47 -5.47 -30.24
N LEU A 212 0.93 -6.54 -29.57
CA LEU A 212 0.44 -7.91 -29.77
C LEU A 212 -1.05 -8.04 -29.46
N ALA A 213 -1.53 -7.51 -28.32
CA ALA A 213 -2.94 -7.61 -27.94
C ALA A 213 -3.87 -6.93 -28.97
N PHE A 214 -3.45 -5.78 -29.50
CA PHE A 214 -4.15 -5.09 -30.58
C PHE A 214 -4.03 -5.85 -31.92
N GLY A 215 -2.82 -6.24 -32.32
CA GLY A 215 -2.57 -6.95 -33.58
C GLY A 215 -3.34 -8.28 -33.66
N ALA A 216 -3.31 -9.08 -32.59
CA ALA A 216 -4.04 -10.34 -32.50
C ALA A 216 -5.58 -10.17 -32.40
N HIS A 217 -6.08 -8.98 -32.08
CA HIS A 217 -7.52 -8.68 -32.19
C HIS A 217 -7.94 -8.43 -33.64
N ILE A 218 -7.04 -7.89 -34.47
CA ILE A 218 -7.30 -7.52 -35.87
C ILE A 218 -6.98 -8.67 -36.82
N ASP A 219 -5.82 -9.32 -36.69
CA ASP A 219 -5.34 -10.45 -37.50
C ASP A 219 -4.87 -11.60 -36.56
N PRO A 220 -5.81 -12.35 -35.93
CA PRO A 220 -5.48 -13.39 -34.94
C PRO A 220 -4.67 -14.56 -35.50
N ASP A 221 -4.72 -14.74 -36.82
CA ASP A 221 -4.11 -15.82 -37.60
C ASP A 221 -2.90 -15.33 -38.44
N ALA A 222 -2.34 -14.15 -38.11
CA ALA A 222 -1.17 -13.61 -38.80
C ALA A 222 0.01 -14.62 -38.77
N PRO A 223 0.72 -14.87 -39.88
CA PRO A 223 1.68 -15.99 -40.00
C PRO A 223 2.74 -16.08 -38.89
N GLY A 224 3.19 -14.95 -38.36
CA GLY A 224 4.21 -14.89 -37.30
C GLY A 224 3.67 -14.78 -35.88
N ILE A 225 2.35 -14.76 -35.67
CA ILE A 225 1.73 -14.34 -34.39
C ILE A 225 2.14 -15.23 -33.19
N ASP A 226 2.40 -16.52 -33.41
CA ASP A 226 2.85 -17.44 -32.35
C ASP A 226 4.32 -17.24 -31.95
N LYS A 227 5.16 -16.74 -32.87
CA LYS A 227 6.52 -16.29 -32.53
C LYS A 227 6.45 -15.00 -31.72
N LEU A 228 5.60 -14.05 -32.12
CA LEU A 228 5.35 -12.82 -31.37
C LEU A 228 4.79 -13.08 -29.97
N ARG A 229 3.83 -14.00 -29.81
CA ARG A 229 3.28 -14.41 -28.49
C ARG A 229 4.38 -14.88 -27.54
N LYS A 230 5.31 -15.72 -28.01
CA LYS A 230 6.45 -16.19 -27.22
C LYS A 230 7.43 -15.06 -26.87
N LEU A 231 7.78 -14.21 -27.84
CA LEU A 231 8.63 -13.05 -27.60
C LEU A 231 8.03 -12.08 -26.58
N ALA A 232 6.71 -11.87 -26.63
CA ALA A 232 5.99 -11.01 -25.69
C ALA A 232 5.90 -11.58 -24.26
N GLU A 233 6.23 -12.85 -24.01
CA GLU A 233 6.37 -13.37 -22.63
C GLU A 233 7.72 -12.97 -21.99
N GLU A 234 8.70 -12.56 -22.80
CA GLU A 234 10.03 -12.16 -22.35
C GLU A 234 10.04 -10.73 -21.77
N GLY A 235 11.07 -10.40 -20.97
CA GLY A 235 11.13 -9.14 -20.23
C GLY A 235 11.69 -7.92 -21.01
N VAL A 236 12.46 -8.17 -22.08
CA VAL A 236 13.03 -7.17 -22.99
C VAL A 236 12.92 -7.76 -24.38
N THR A 237 12.20 -7.11 -25.29
CA THR A 237 11.85 -7.66 -26.61
C THR A 237 12.55 -6.97 -27.78
N THR A 238 13.04 -5.73 -27.59
CA THR A 238 13.86 -5.04 -28.59
C THR A 238 15.08 -5.87 -29.00
N GLY A 239 15.45 -5.81 -30.28
CA GLY A 239 16.55 -6.59 -30.84
C GLY A 239 16.24 -8.07 -31.07
N LYS A 240 14.98 -8.51 -30.90
CA LYS A 240 14.56 -9.91 -31.08
C LYS A 240 13.57 -10.14 -32.22
N SER A 241 13.14 -9.08 -32.91
CA SER A 241 12.46 -9.18 -34.21
C SER A 241 13.32 -8.61 -35.32
N THR A 242 12.97 -8.96 -36.56
CA THR A 242 13.56 -8.43 -37.77
C THR A 242 12.51 -7.76 -38.66
N ILE A 243 12.93 -7.01 -39.68
CA ILE A 243 12.02 -6.44 -40.69
C ILE A 243 11.19 -7.53 -41.38
N GLY A 244 11.76 -8.72 -41.60
CA GLY A 244 11.03 -9.89 -42.12
C GLY A 244 9.97 -10.43 -41.16
N ASP A 245 10.21 -10.36 -39.84
CA ASP A 245 9.22 -10.74 -38.82
C ASP A 245 8.07 -9.72 -38.73
N GLU A 246 8.36 -8.42 -38.75
CA GLU A 246 7.33 -7.39 -38.67
C GLU A 246 6.35 -7.47 -39.87
N LYS A 247 6.84 -7.80 -41.08
CA LYS A 247 5.98 -8.10 -42.24
C LYS A 247 5.02 -9.28 -42.03
N GLN A 248 5.32 -10.20 -41.10
CA GLN A 248 4.49 -11.37 -40.81
C GLN A 248 3.42 -11.15 -39.73
N TRP A 249 3.59 -10.18 -38.82
CA TRP A 249 2.66 -9.97 -37.69
C TRP A 249 2.18 -8.53 -37.48
N ASN A 250 2.89 -7.51 -37.99
CA ASN A 250 2.58 -6.12 -37.70
C ASN A 250 1.44 -5.64 -38.59
N VAL A 251 0.27 -5.39 -38.00
CA VAL A 251 -0.94 -5.00 -38.74
C VAL A 251 -0.78 -3.69 -39.52
N PHE A 252 0.14 -2.81 -39.10
CA PHE A 252 0.47 -1.57 -39.82
C PHE A 252 1.39 -1.80 -41.02
N MET A 253 2.04 -2.97 -41.13
CA MET A 253 2.82 -3.40 -42.30
C MET A 253 2.06 -4.43 -43.17
N ARG A 254 0.81 -4.77 -42.82
CA ARG A 254 -0.02 -5.82 -43.44
C ARG A 254 -1.38 -5.29 -43.91
N LEU A 255 -1.38 -4.08 -44.47
CA LEU A 255 -2.59 -3.32 -44.85
C LEU A 255 -3.43 -4.03 -45.93
N ASP A 256 -2.79 -4.89 -46.73
CA ASP A 256 -3.39 -5.72 -47.77
C ASP A 256 -4.08 -6.99 -47.24
N SER A 257 -3.75 -7.43 -46.02
CA SER A 257 -4.27 -8.68 -45.46
C SER A 257 -5.80 -8.64 -45.30
N ALA A 258 -6.45 -9.77 -45.62
CA ALA A 258 -7.91 -9.88 -45.62
C ALA A 258 -8.52 -9.56 -44.24
N ALA A 259 -7.82 -9.88 -43.15
CA ALA A 259 -8.24 -9.58 -41.79
C ALA A 259 -8.24 -8.06 -41.53
N VAL A 260 -7.13 -7.36 -41.82
CA VAL A 260 -7.01 -5.91 -41.67
C VAL A 260 -8.03 -5.14 -42.54
N ARG A 261 -8.19 -5.53 -43.80
CA ARG A 261 -9.22 -4.97 -44.70
C ARG A 261 -10.64 -5.15 -44.13
N THR A 262 -10.94 -6.33 -43.57
CA THR A 262 -12.26 -6.64 -42.99
C THR A 262 -12.51 -5.83 -41.72
N ALA A 263 -11.52 -5.72 -40.83
CA ALA A 263 -11.64 -4.98 -39.57
C ALA A 263 -11.84 -3.47 -39.80
N THR A 264 -11.09 -2.89 -40.75
CA THR A 264 -11.15 -1.46 -41.07
C THR A 264 -12.28 -1.08 -42.01
N LYS A 265 -12.77 -2.00 -42.85
CA LYS A 265 -13.75 -1.73 -43.93
C LYS A 265 -13.28 -0.57 -44.84
N ALA A 266 -11.98 -0.50 -45.09
CA ALA A 266 -11.33 0.44 -45.99
C ALA A 266 -10.76 -0.30 -47.21
N GLN A 267 -10.79 0.34 -48.37
CA GLN A 267 -10.28 -0.24 -49.63
C GLN A 267 -8.90 0.32 -50.01
N ASP A 268 -8.57 1.52 -49.52
CA ASP A 268 -7.31 2.21 -49.77
C ASP A 268 -6.36 2.08 -48.56
N ASP A 269 -5.06 1.98 -48.81
CA ASP A 269 -4.04 1.73 -47.76
C ASP A 269 -3.90 2.89 -46.77
N VAL A 270 -4.06 4.14 -47.24
CA VAL A 270 -4.04 5.32 -46.37
C VAL A 270 -5.27 5.33 -45.48
N GLU A 271 -6.45 4.98 -46.02
CA GLU A 271 -7.68 4.86 -45.23
C GLU A 271 -7.59 3.71 -44.20
N VAL A 272 -7.00 2.56 -44.57
CA VAL A 272 -6.71 1.45 -43.64
C VAL A 272 -5.78 1.93 -42.52
N MET A 273 -4.66 2.56 -42.85
CA MET A 273 -3.68 3.08 -41.88
C MET A 273 -4.33 4.06 -40.90
N ALA A 274 -5.12 5.01 -41.39
CA ALA A 274 -5.85 5.97 -40.57
C ALA A 274 -6.88 5.29 -39.63
N LYS A 275 -7.58 4.24 -40.11
CA LYS A 275 -8.54 3.50 -39.28
C LYS A 275 -7.87 2.59 -38.26
N LEU A 276 -6.75 1.94 -38.59
CA LEU A 276 -5.97 1.16 -37.64
C LEU A 276 -5.49 2.03 -36.47
N LEU A 277 -4.94 3.23 -36.74
CA LEU A 277 -4.54 4.14 -35.67
C LEU A 277 -5.73 4.55 -34.78
N ASN A 278 -6.89 4.89 -35.37
CA ASN A 278 -8.08 5.23 -34.59
C ASN A 278 -8.57 4.06 -33.71
N LEU A 279 -8.57 2.83 -34.24
CA LEU A 279 -8.92 1.64 -33.46
C LEU A 279 -7.90 1.38 -32.34
N HIS A 280 -6.61 1.59 -32.60
CA HIS A 280 -5.53 1.44 -31.62
C HIS A 280 -5.70 2.43 -30.45
N VAL A 281 -5.97 3.71 -30.75
CA VAL A 281 -6.23 4.76 -29.74
C VAL A 281 -7.50 4.50 -28.93
N ILE A 282 -8.53 3.86 -29.49
CA ILE A 282 -9.77 3.50 -28.77
C ILE A 282 -9.55 2.29 -27.84
N ALA A 283 -8.65 1.38 -28.20
CA ALA A 283 -8.31 0.19 -27.40
C ALA A 283 -7.38 0.49 -26.20
N ASP A 284 -6.91 1.73 -26.07
CA ASP A 284 -5.80 2.13 -25.19
C ASP A 284 -6.12 2.43 -23.70
N PRO A 285 -7.31 2.16 -23.11
CA PRO A 285 -7.46 2.21 -21.66
C PRO A 285 -7.37 0.79 -21.02
N PRO A 286 -6.62 0.60 -19.90
CA PRO A 286 -6.27 -0.73 -19.35
C PRO A 286 -7.42 -1.68 -18.94
N TRP A 287 -8.68 -1.24 -18.99
CA TRP A 287 -9.85 -2.01 -18.53
C TRP A 287 -10.58 -2.77 -19.64
N VAL A 288 -10.20 -2.59 -20.91
CA VAL A 288 -10.90 -3.22 -22.05
C VAL A 288 -10.50 -4.69 -22.23
N PHE A 289 -9.24 -5.05 -21.99
CA PHE A 289 -8.72 -6.39 -22.30
C PHE A 289 -9.03 -7.49 -21.27
N GLU A 290 -9.41 -7.17 -20.02
CA GLU A 290 -9.81 -8.20 -19.03
C GLU A 290 -11.19 -8.84 -19.30
N ASN A 291 -12.00 -8.26 -20.20
CA ASN A 291 -13.39 -8.73 -20.46
C ASN A 291 -13.58 -9.52 -21.77
N PHE A 292 -12.54 -9.73 -22.58
CA PHE A 292 -12.65 -10.48 -23.85
C PHE A 292 -11.94 -11.83 -23.78
N ALA A 293 -12.42 -12.70 -22.89
CA ALA A 293 -12.13 -14.12 -22.95
C ALA A 293 -12.77 -14.76 -24.20
N ILE A 294 -12.01 -15.65 -24.85
CA ILE A 294 -12.35 -16.36 -26.09
C ILE A 294 -13.69 -17.13 -25.96
N PRO A 295 -14.69 -16.89 -26.84
CA PRO A 295 -15.91 -17.71 -26.88
C PRO A 295 -15.75 -18.91 -27.83
N ILE A 296 -15.72 -20.11 -27.27
CA ILE A 296 -15.79 -21.37 -28.02
C ILE A 296 -17.25 -21.67 -28.42
N LYS A 297 -17.48 -21.80 -29.75
CA LYS A 297 -18.61 -22.47 -30.46
C LYS A 297 -20.07 -22.37 -29.92
N GLN A 298 -20.89 -21.67 -30.73
CA GLN A 298 -22.26 -22.01 -31.20
C GLN A 298 -23.33 -22.59 -30.24
N LEU A 299 -24.50 -21.90 -30.13
CA LEU A 299 -25.84 -22.31 -30.61
C LEU A 299 -26.93 -21.25 -30.20
N PRO A 300 -28.20 -21.28 -30.69
CA PRO A 300 -28.83 -20.05 -31.24
C PRO A 300 -29.88 -19.32 -30.37
N ALA A 301 -30.35 -18.21 -30.93
CA ALA A 301 -31.15 -17.13 -30.33
C ALA A 301 -32.61 -17.44 -29.92
N SER A 302 -33.10 -16.70 -28.91
CA SER A 302 -34.51 -16.28 -28.80
C SER A 302 -34.71 -15.01 -27.94
N THR A 303 -35.14 -13.93 -28.64
CA THR A 303 -36.02 -12.80 -28.22
C THR A 303 -35.80 -11.97 -26.92
N PRO A 304 -36.16 -10.66 -26.89
CA PRO A 304 -35.72 -9.71 -25.86
C PRO A 304 -36.79 -9.35 -24.81
N THR A 305 -36.37 -8.75 -23.69
CA THR A 305 -37.26 -7.99 -22.80
C THR A 305 -36.60 -6.70 -22.30
N ARG A 306 -37.27 -5.56 -22.50
CA ARG A 306 -36.83 -4.23 -22.03
C ARG A 306 -36.99 -4.12 -20.51
N TYR A 307 -36.04 -3.46 -19.84
CA TYR A 307 -36.36 -2.53 -18.75
C TYR A 307 -35.46 -1.28 -18.82
N ILE A 308 -36.05 -0.13 -18.45
CA ILE A 308 -35.48 1.21 -18.60
C ILE A 308 -35.15 1.75 -17.21
N TYR A 309 -33.99 2.39 -17.03
CA TYR A 309 -33.77 3.34 -15.95
C TYR A 309 -32.95 4.56 -16.43
N LYS A 310 -33.44 5.77 -16.11
CA LYS A 310 -32.78 7.06 -16.41
C LYS A 310 -32.00 7.57 -15.18
N PRO A 311 -30.86 8.25 -15.35
CA PRO A 311 -30.20 9.01 -14.28
C PRO A 311 -30.46 10.52 -14.34
N GLN A 312 -30.62 11.17 -13.18
CA GLN A 312 -30.70 12.62 -12.91
C GLN A 312 -30.38 12.85 -11.40
N PRO A 313 -29.90 14.02 -10.94
CA PRO A 313 -28.58 14.57 -11.23
C PRO A 313 -27.77 14.92 -9.94
N ILE A 314 -26.58 15.51 -10.12
CA ILE A 314 -25.62 15.86 -9.06
C ILE A 314 -26.00 17.17 -8.34
N VAL A 315 -25.71 17.28 -7.04
CA VAL A 315 -25.87 18.49 -6.21
C VAL A 315 -24.50 19.00 -5.72
N THR A 316 -24.24 20.30 -5.88
CA THR A 316 -23.07 21.04 -5.37
C THR A 316 -23.38 21.76 -4.04
N PRO A 317 -22.33 22.16 -3.30
CA PRO A 317 -22.16 23.60 -3.00
C PRO A 317 -20.67 24.03 -3.09
N LEU A 318 -20.25 25.11 -3.78
CA LEU A 318 -20.57 26.55 -3.76
C LEU A 318 -19.50 27.38 -3.01
N GLY A 319 -19.00 28.44 -3.67
CA GLY A 319 -18.02 29.39 -3.11
C GLY A 319 -17.70 30.53 -4.08
N ASN A 320 -18.60 31.52 -4.20
CA ASN A 320 -18.46 32.68 -5.09
C ASN A 320 -17.65 33.83 -4.46
N VAL A 321 -16.79 34.50 -5.25
CA VAL A 321 -16.57 35.96 -5.18
C VAL A 321 -16.38 36.51 -6.61
N PRO A 322 -17.11 37.56 -7.04
CA PRO A 322 -17.00 38.13 -8.39
C PRO A 322 -16.23 39.46 -8.43
N LEU A 323 -15.66 39.81 -9.59
CA LEU A 323 -15.32 41.21 -9.92
C LEU A 323 -15.28 41.44 -11.45
N ARG A 324 -15.94 42.51 -11.90
CA ARG A 324 -15.89 43.05 -13.27
C ARG A 324 -14.63 43.90 -13.44
N TYR A 325 -14.16 44.15 -14.68
CA TYR A 325 -14.37 45.44 -15.38
C TYR A 325 -13.81 45.47 -16.83
N HIS A 326 -14.27 46.48 -17.58
CA HIS A 326 -14.03 46.74 -19.00
C HIS A 326 -12.58 47.09 -19.40
N LEU A 327 -12.26 46.96 -20.71
CA LEU A 327 -11.71 47.99 -21.62
C LEU A 327 -11.81 47.46 -23.08
N HIS A 328 -12.71 48.01 -23.90
CA HIS A 328 -12.47 49.06 -24.91
C HIS A 328 -11.82 48.59 -26.24
N THR A 329 -12.61 48.59 -27.31
CA THR A 329 -12.16 48.73 -28.71
C THR A 329 -11.91 50.22 -29.02
N PRO A 330 -11.11 50.53 -30.06
CA PRO A 330 -11.77 51.01 -31.29
C PRO A 330 -11.10 50.60 -32.64
N THR A 331 -11.98 50.38 -33.64
CA THR A 331 -11.84 50.71 -35.09
C THR A 331 -10.57 50.42 -35.90
N GLY A 332 -10.70 49.68 -37.01
CA GLY A 332 -9.75 49.78 -38.14
C GLY A 332 -9.80 48.68 -39.21
N SER A 333 -10.53 48.91 -40.31
CA SER A 333 -10.39 48.32 -41.66
C SER A 333 -10.33 46.78 -41.86
N ARG A 334 -11.25 46.33 -42.73
CA ARG A 334 -11.35 45.04 -43.43
C ARG A 334 -10.01 44.41 -43.85
N LEU A 335 -9.93 43.08 -43.74
CA LEU A 335 -9.64 42.20 -44.89
C LEU A 335 -10.41 40.87 -44.73
N SER A 336 -10.72 40.23 -45.86
CA SER A 336 -11.63 39.09 -45.96
C SER A 336 -10.96 37.76 -45.61
N GLY A 337 -11.61 36.92 -44.79
CA GLY A 337 -11.16 35.55 -44.55
C GLY A 337 -12.18 34.73 -43.78
N SER A 338 -12.79 33.75 -44.46
CA SER A 338 -13.70 32.73 -43.93
C SER A 338 -13.35 32.24 -42.51
N GLN A 339 -14.03 32.77 -41.48
CA GLN A 339 -14.08 32.11 -40.19
C GLN A 339 -15.01 30.90 -40.29
N ARG A 340 -14.43 29.70 -40.39
CA ARG A 340 -15.13 28.48 -39.99
C ARG A 340 -15.26 28.51 -38.48
N ASN A 341 -16.46 28.26 -37.97
CA ASN A 341 -16.68 28.07 -36.54
C ASN A 341 -15.87 26.86 -36.05
N PHE A 342 -14.78 27.11 -35.31
CA PHE A 342 -14.17 26.07 -34.50
C PHE A 342 -15.12 25.73 -33.35
N PRO A 343 -15.46 24.45 -33.12
CA PRO A 343 -16.31 24.09 -32.00
C PRO A 343 -15.55 24.33 -30.69
N MET A 344 -16.21 24.99 -29.72
CA MET A 344 -15.67 25.26 -28.37
C MET A 344 -15.09 24.01 -27.66
N ALA A 345 -15.51 22.82 -28.07
CA ALA A 345 -15.03 21.54 -27.57
C ALA A 345 -13.51 21.33 -27.75
N ASP A 346 -12.90 21.81 -28.84
CA ASP A 346 -11.49 21.51 -29.12
C ASP A 346 -10.54 22.44 -28.37
N ALA A 347 -10.89 23.72 -28.23
CA ALA A 347 -10.18 24.64 -27.32
C ALA A 347 -10.27 24.18 -25.85
N ALA A 348 -11.42 23.64 -25.44
CA ALA A 348 -11.60 23.08 -24.10
C ALA A 348 -10.74 21.81 -23.87
N LYS A 349 -10.62 20.93 -24.86
CA LYS A 349 -9.70 19.77 -24.80
C LYS A 349 -8.24 20.20 -24.76
N GLN A 350 -7.85 21.19 -25.56
CA GLN A 350 -6.47 21.67 -25.60
C GLN A 350 -6.07 22.36 -24.29
N ALA A 351 -6.96 23.16 -23.70
CA ALA A 351 -6.78 23.72 -22.37
C ALA A 351 -6.73 22.65 -21.27
N ALA A 352 -7.58 21.60 -21.35
CA ALA A 352 -7.55 20.48 -20.41
C ALA A 352 -6.25 19.65 -20.52
N LEU A 353 -5.72 19.48 -21.74
CA LEU A 353 -4.43 18.81 -21.98
C LEU A 353 -3.26 19.65 -21.44
N GLN A 354 -3.23 20.95 -21.69
CA GLN A 354 -2.23 21.86 -21.11
C GLN A 354 -2.30 21.88 -19.58
N HIS A 355 -3.50 21.88 -19.00
CA HIS A 355 -3.67 21.77 -17.55
C HIS A 355 -3.17 20.42 -17.01
N ALA A 356 -3.44 19.31 -17.71
CA ALA A 356 -2.96 17.99 -17.30
C ALA A 356 -1.43 17.85 -17.39
N LEU A 357 -0.81 18.43 -18.43
CA LEU A 357 0.64 18.50 -18.57
C LEU A 357 1.29 19.34 -17.47
N HIS A 358 0.71 20.50 -17.14
CA HIS A 358 1.21 21.37 -16.07
C HIS A 358 1.08 20.71 -14.68
N GLU A 359 -0.05 20.06 -14.39
CA GLU A 359 -0.24 19.27 -13.16
C GLU A 359 0.79 18.12 -13.05
N LEU A 360 1.15 17.48 -14.18
CA LEU A 360 2.17 16.44 -14.22
C LEU A 360 3.58 17.00 -13.97
N GLU A 361 3.93 18.12 -14.61
CA GLU A 361 5.21 18.83 -14.42
C GLU A 361 5.40 19.24 -12.95
N VAL A 362 4.39 19.91 -12.36
CA VAL A 362 4.38 20.29 -10.94
C VAL A 362 4.47 19.06 -10.03
N SER A 363 3.77 17.97 -10.36
CA SER A 363 3.87 16.71 -9.62
C SER A 363 5.27 16.08 -9.68
N MET A 364 5.95 16.16 -10.83
CA MET A 364 7.32 15.67 -11.01
C MET A 364 8.33 16.47 -10.18
N GLU A 365 8.23 17.81 -10.19
CA GLU A 365 9.07 18.66 -9.33
C GLU A 365 8.85 18.34 -7.84
N HIS A 366 7.60 18.17 -7.42
CA HIS A 366 7.28 17.76 -6.05
C HIS A 366 7.88 16.39 -5.66
N VAL A 367 7.83 15.40 -6.55
CA VAL A 367 8.46 14.08 -6.32
C VAL A 367 10.00 14.22 -6.21
N PHE A 368 10.63 15.01 -7.09
CA PHE A 368 12.08 15.23 -7.06
C PHE A 368 12.53 15.94 -5.78
N ILE A 369 11.88 17.05 -5.40
CA ILE A 369 12.17 17.79 -4.17
C ILE A 369 11.98 16.89 -2.94
N SER A 370 10.90 16.10 -2.91
CA SER A 370 10.61 15.13 -1.85
C SER A 370 11.74 14.10 -1.69
N ARG A 371 12.27 13.55 -2.79
CA ARG A 371 13.41 12.62 -2.78
C ARG A 371 14.67 13.25 -2.20
N CYS A 372 15.06 14.42 -2.71
CA CYS A 372 16.24 15.14 -2.25
C CYS A 372 16.15 15.51 -0.75
N MET A 373 14.99 15.97 -0.29
CA MET A 373 14.72 16.25 1.12
C MET A 373 14.71 14.99 1.99
N GLY A 374 14.22 13.86 1.48
CA GLY A 374 14.27 12.56 2.14
C GLY A 374 15.71 12.07 2.38
N VAL A 375 16.54 12.08 1.34
CA VAL A 375 17.98 11.74 1.43
C VAL A 375 18.69 12.66 2.42
N ALA A 376 18.49 13.98 2.32
CA ALA A 376 19.12 14.96 3.20
C ALA A 376 18.69 14.79 4.68
N GLY A 377 17.40 14.54 4.92
CA GLY A 377 16.87 14.27 6.26
C GLY A 377 17.43 12.98 6.86
N TYR A 378 17.52 11.91 6.07
CA TYR A 378 18.08 10.64 6.52
C TYR A 378 19.58 10.76 6.83
N ALA A 379 20.36 11.40 5.95
CA ALA A 379 21.78 11.64 6.15
C ALA A 379 22.05 12.49 7.41
N LEU A 380 21.27 13.56 7.63
CA LEU A 380 21.34 14.37 8.85
C LEU A 380 21.09 13.55 10.11
N LEU A 381 20.09 12.66 10.08
CA LEU A 381 19.70 11.85 11.22
C LEU A 381 20.75 10.77 11.55
N ILE A 382 21.30 10.08 10.54
CA ILE A 382 22.39 9.10 10.73
C ILE A 382 23.67 9.79 11.20
N TYR A 383 24.00 10.97 10.65
CA TYR A 383 25.15 11.76 11.10
C TYR A 383 25.01 12.21 12.56
N ASP A 384 23.82 12.65 12.97
CA ASP A 384 23.55 12.97 14.38
C ASP A 384 23.70 11.74 15.29
N HIS A 385 23.20 10.57 14.88
CA HIS A 385 23.37 9.33 15.62
C HIS A 385 24.85 9.03 15.87
N ILE A 386 25.67 9.01 14.81
CA ILE A 386 27.12 8.74 14.92
C ILE A 386 27.80 9.73 15.87
N LEU A 387 27.54 11.04 15.73
CA LEU A 387 28.16 12.07 16.57
C LEU A 387 27.75 11.98 18.04
N THR A 388 26.50 11.61 18.33
CA THR A 388 25.95 11.65 19.70
C THR A 388 25.94 10.29 20.39
N PHE A 389 26.25 9.19 19.70
CA PHE A 389 26.28 7.83 20.24
C PHE A 389 27.20 7.64 21.46
N PRO A 390 28.42 8.22 21.53
CA PRO A 390 29.26 8.11 22.74
C PRO A 390 28.57 8.73 23.98
N ALA A 391 28.02 9.94 23.82
CA ALA A 391 27.26 10.62 24.87
C ALA A 391 25.95 9.88 25.21
N GLU A 392 25.33 9.22 24.24
CA GLU A 392 24.17 8.35 24.46
C GLU A 392 24.54 7.16 25.35
N ILE A 393 25.66 6.48 25.08
CA ILE A 393 26.14 5.36 25.90
C ILE A 393 26.32 5.80 27.36
N GLU A 394 27.01 6.92 27.57
CA GLU A 394 27.34 7.39 28.92
C GLU A 394 26.13 7.94 29.68
N LEU A 395 25.31 8.77 29.03
CA LEU A 395 24.22 9.49 29.68
C LEU A 395 22.90 8.72 29.69
N VAL A 396 22.71 7.73 28.81
CA VAL A 396 21.44 7.01 28.63
C VAL A 396 21.57 5.51 28.88
N TRP A 397 22.53 4.82 28.26
CA TRP A 397 22.67 3.36 28.41
C TRP A 397 23.23 2.95 29.77
N LYS A 398 24.25 3.66 30.26
CA LYS A 398 24.86 3.46 31.60
C LYS A 398 24.07 4.09 32.76
N ALA A 399 22.90 4.68 32.52
CA ALA A 399 22.14 5.36 33.57
C ALA A 399 21.48 4.39 34.58
N ASP A 400 21.79 4.55 35.87
CA ASP A 400 21.40 3.64 36.96
C ASP A 400 19.89 3.36 37.08
N LYS A 401 19.04 4.31 36.68
CA LYS A 401 17.57 4.20 36.78
C LYS A 401 16.91 4.53 35.44
N ARG A 402 16.44 3.48 34.75
CA ARG A 402 15.63 3.58 33.53
C ARG A 402 14.21 4.05 33.87
N ASN A 403 13.90 5.30 33.54
CA ASN A 403 12.59 5.93 33.74
C ASN A 403 11.84 6.11 32.40
N ILE A 404 10.60 6.62 32.45
CA ILE A 404 9.77 6.84 31.25
C ILE A 404 10.45 7.73 30.20
N VAL A 405 11.25 8.72 30.61
CA VAL A 405 12.05 9.57 29.71
C VAL A 405 13.09 8.76 28.93
N THR A 406 13.67 7.73 29.56
CA THR A 406 14.65 6.82 28.94
C THR A 406 13.99 5.94 27.88
N TRP A 407 12.80 5.41 28.16
CA TRP A 407 12.06 4.59 27.20
C TRP A 407 11.49 5.41 26.03
N LEU A 408 10.98 6.61 26.28
CA LEU A 408 10.54 7.53 25.23
C LEU A 408 11.70 8.03 24.36
N PHE A 409 12.88 8.24 24.95
CA PHE A 409 14.11 8.48 24.20
C PHE A 409 14.40 7.32 23.25
N PHE A 410 14.55 6.09 23.76
CA PHE A 410 14.89 4.94 22.91
C PHE A 410 13.84 4.63 21.84
N LEU A 411 12.55 4.68 22.19
CA LEU A 411 11.46 4.47 21.24
C LEU A 411 11.63 5.40 20.04
N ASN A 412 11.67 6.71 20.28
CA ASN A 412 11.72 7.67 19.19
C ASN A 412 13.10 7.69 18.47
N ARG A 413 14.18 7.42 19.21
CA ARG A 413 15.57 7.44 18.70
C ARG A 413 15.76 6.43 17.58
N TYR A 414 15.31 5.20 17.81
CA TYR A 414 15.50 4.10 16.87
C TYR A 414 14.30 3.88 15.94
N LEU A 415 13.08 4.33 16.30
CA LEU A 415 11.91 4.19 15.42
C LEU A 415 11.99 5.09 14.18
N VAL A 416 12.36 6.36 14.31
CA VAL A 416 12.38 7.29 13.16
C VAL A 416 13.40 6.93 12.08
N PRO A 417 14.66 6.50 12.37
CA PRO A 417 15.54 5.97 11.32
C PRO A 417 14.96 4.74 10.60
N ILE A 418 14.15 3.91 11.27
CA ILE A 418 13.47 2.78 10.61
C ILE A 418 12.36 3.30 9.67
N ILE A 419 11.53 4.24 10.12
CA ILE A 419 10.49 4.87 9.27
C ILE A 419 11.14 5.51 8.04
N LEU A 420 12.10 6.42 8.25
CA LEU A 420 12.73 7.17 7.16
C LEU A 420 13.58 6.27 6.24
N GLY A 421 14.14 5.18 6.75
CA GLY A 421 14.87 4.20 5.93
C GLY A 421 13.94 3.45 4.96
N ILE A 422 12.72 3.10 5.41
CA ILE A 422 11.72 2.44 4.55
C ILE A 422 11.03 3.46 3.63
N ASP A 423 10.80 4.70 4.08
CA ASP A 423 10.36 5.79 3.20
C ASP A 423 11.39 6.14 2.12
N LEU A 424 12.69 6.03 2.43
CA LEU A 424 13.76 6.17 1.42
C LEU A 424 13.79 4.97 0.46
N TYR A 425 13.42 3.77 0.90
CA TYR A 425 13.26 2.61 0.04
C TYR A 425 12.09 2.77 -0.95
N ASP A 426 10.89 3.10 -0.45
CA ASP A 426 9.67 3.36 -1.24
C ASP A 426 9.80 4.66 -2.07
N LYS A 427 9.82 5.80 -1.40
CA LYS A 427 9.61 7.13 -2.01
C LYS A 427 10.91 7.73 -2.52
N GLY A 428 12.03 7.36 -1.90
CA GLY A 428 13.38 7.70 -2.36
C GLY A 428 13.77 7.04 -3.70
N GLY A 429 13.00 6.07 -4.19
CA GLY A 429 13.24 5.41 -5.48
C GLY A 429 14.37 4.38 -5.47
N LEU A 430 14.72 3.83 -4.29
CA LEU A 430 15.70 2.74 -4.17
C LEU A 430 15.08 1.35 -4.43
N ALA A 431 13.78 1.20 -4.27
CA ALA A 431 13.07 -0.01 -4.68
C ALA A 431 13.12 -0.17 -6.21
N SER A 432 13.40 -1.37 -6.69
CA SER A 432 13.26 -1.75 -8.10
C SER A 432 11.84 -2.22 -8.45
N TYR A 433 11.06 -2.63 -7.46
CA TYR A 433 9.67 -3.06 -7.59
C TYR A 433 8.93 -2.90 -6.26
N LEU A 434 7.77 -2.24 -6.29
CA LEU A 434 6.87 -2.09 -5.14
C LEU A 434 5.57 -2.87 -5.39
N SER A 435 5.29 -3.87 -4.54
CA SER A 435 4.01 -4.59 -4.63
C SER A 435 2.87 -3.76 -4.05
N THR A 436 1.67 -3.90 -4.62
CA THR A 436 0.44 -3.28 -4.10
C THR A 436 0.20 -3.60 -2.62
N ASN A 437 0.51 -4.84 -2.20
CA ASN A 437 0.42 -5.26 -0.80
C ASN A 437 1.42 -4.52 0.10
N PHE A 438 2.65 -4.31 -0.36
CA PHE A 438 3.63 -3.50 0.37
C PHE A 438 3.13 -2.06 0.51
N CYS A 439 2.66 -1.44 -0.57
CA CYS A 439 2.16 -0.07 -0.52
C CYS A 439 0.98 0.11 0.44
N GLN A 440 0.01 -0.81 0.43
CA GLN A 440 -1.14 -0.76 1.33
C GLN A 440 -0.74 -0.97 2.80
N VAL A 441 0.15 -1.93 3.09
CA VAL A 441 0.62 -2.19 4.46
C VAL A 441 1.52 -1.05 4.95
N TRP A 442 2.47 -0.60 4.14
CA TRP A 442 3.41 0.45 4.53
C TRP A 442 2.70 1.76 4.82
N PHE A 443 1.79 2.22 3.94
CA PHE A 443 1.07 3.48 4.15
C PHE A 443 0.27 3.50 5.47
N VAL A 444 -0.36 2.36 5.83
CA VAL A 444 -1.06 2.19 7.11
C VAL A 444 -0.08 2.25 8.29
N VAL A 445 1.02 1.49 8.21
CA VAL A 445 2.02 1.37 9.27
C VAL A 445 2.74 2.70 9.49
N GLU A 446 3.23 3.33 8.43
CA GLU A 446 3.88 4.64 8.42
C GLU A 446 2.99 5.71 9.08
N GLY A 447 1.69 5.74 8.76
CA GLY A 447 0.72 6.65 9.38
C GLY A 447 0.68 6.51 10.91
N TYR A 448 0.53 5.30 11.43
CA TYR A 448 0.47 5.07 12.88
C TYR A 448 1.82 5.20 13.60
N LEU A 449 2.92 4.80 12.97
CA LEU A 449 4.26 4.96 13.54
C LEU A 449 4.67 6.44 13.62
N ASN A 450 4.26 7.26 12.66
CA ASN A 450 4.45 8.71 12.70
C ASN A 450 3.71 9.34 13.90
N VAL A 451 2.44 8.99 14.13
CA VAL A 451 1.68 9.47 15.31
C VAL A 451 2.37 9.06 16.62
N LEU A 452 2.86 7.82 16.71
CA LEU A 452 3.60 7.34 17.89
C LEU A 452 4.91 8.10 18.12
N SER A 453 5.67 8.36 17.04
CA SER A 453 6.90 9.15 17.03
C SER A 453 6.67 10.58 17.56
N PHE A 454 5.73 11.31 16.95
CA PHE A 454 5.41 12.69 17.39
C PHE A 454 4.90 12.72 18.83
N ALA A 455 3.96 11.84 19.20
CA ALA A 455 3.47 11.75 20.57
C ALA A 455 4.58 11.50 21.61
N ALA A 456 5.63 10.74 21.27
CA ALA A 456 6.78 10.55 22.14
C ALA A 456 7.64 11.82 22.30
N VAL A 457 7.91 12.56 21.22
CA VAL A 457 8.61 13.87 21.29
C VAL A 457 7.79 14.87 22.11
N HIS A 458 6.51 15.02 21.79
CA HIS A 458 5.60 15.94 22.45
C HIS A 458 5.45 15.63 23.94
N ALA A 459 5.42 14.35 24.33
CA ALA A 459 5.45 13.94 25.74
C ALA A 459 6.76 14.32 26.44
N LEU A 460 7.93 14.16 25.79
CA LEU A 460 9.23 14.59 26.34
C LEU A 460 9.25 16.10 26.61
N VAL A 461 8.77 16.91 25.66
CA VAL A 461 8.70 18.38 25.81
C VAL A 461 7.66 18.79 26.85
N ALA A 462 6.49 18.14 26.89
CA ALA A 462 5.45 18.41 27.90
C ALA A 462 5.92 18.09 29.33
N MET A 463 6.54 16.93 29.55
CA MET A 463 7.13 16.57 30.85
C MET A 463 8.17 17.62 31.31
N ARG A 464 8.98 18.11 30.36
CA ARG A 464 9.99 19.15 30.61
C ARG A 464 9.35 20.49 30.99
N VAL A 465 8.31 20.95 30.28
CA VAL A 465 7.56 22.18 30.65
C VAL A 465 6.89 22.03 32.02
N ASN A 466 6.29 20.87 32.30
CA ASN A 466 5.68 20.57 33.60
C ASN A 466 6.73 20.63 34.74
N ALA A 467 7.94 20.12 34.52
CA ALA A 467 9.05 20.24 35.45
C ALA A 467 9.46 21.71 35.68
N VAL A 468 9.64 22.48 34.60
CA VAL A 468 9.94 23.94 34.62
C VAL A 468 8.90 24.77 35.38
N TRP A 469 7.64 24.32 35.39
CA TRP A 469 6.55 24.91 36.18
C TRP A 469 6.42 24.38 37.61
N GLY A 470 7.33 23.52 38.07
CA GLY A 470 7.31 22.96 39.43
C GLY A 470 6.21 21.94 39.65
N ARG A 471 5.81 21.20 38.60
CA ARG A 471 4.73 20.21 38.61
C ARG A 471 3.40 20.74 39.17
N ARG A 472 3.11 22.03 38.97
CA ARG A 472 1.84 22.65 39.40
C ARG A 472 0.67 21.90 38.80
N LYS A 473 -0.27 21.46 39.64
CA LYS A 473 -1.41 20.60 39.25
C LYS A 473 -2.15 21.11 38.01
N TRP A 474 -2.44 22.41 37.93
CA TRP A 474 -3.16 22.98 36.78
C TRP A 474 -2.36 22.90 35.46
N VAL A 475 -1.03 23.12 35.51
CA VAL A 475 -0.16 22.99 34.32
C VAL A 475 -0.08 21.53 33.89
N SER A 476 0.07 20.63 34.86
CA SER A 476 0.10 19.19 34.58
C SER A 476 -1.22 18.69 34.00
N ILE A 477 -2.36 19.16 34.52
CA ILE A 477 -3.69 18.84 33.96
C ILE A 477 -3.77 19.37 32.53
N LEU A 478 -3.52 20.66 32.31
CA LEU A 478 -3.58 21.31 31.00
C LEU A 478 -2.72 20.59 29.95
N LEU A 479 -1.47 20.25 30.27
CA LEU A 479 -0.56 19.58 29.36
C LEU A 479 -1.01 18.14 29.02
N TRP A 480 -1.48 17.37 30.01
CA TRP A 480 -1.90 15.99 29.72
C TRP A 480 -3.30 15.91 29.09
N THR A 481 -4.23 16.82 29.39
CA THR A 481 -5.52 16.87 28.69
C THR A 481 -5.37 17.34 27.26
N SER A 482 -4.62 18.42 27.01
CA SER A 482 -4.37 18.90 25.64
C SER A 482 -3.53 17.90 24.83
N GLY A 483 -2.56 17.21 25.43
CA GLY A 483 -1.80 16.14 24.79
C GLY A 483 -2.67 14.92 24.44
N ALA A 484 -3.61 14.54 25.31
CA ALA A 484 -4.58 13.48 25.01
C ALA A 484 -5.56 13.89 23.89
N MET A 485 -6.05 15.14 23.92
CA MET A 485 -6.90 15.70 22.85
C MET A 485 -6.16 15.77 21.51
N TYR A 486 -4.87 16.12 21.51
CA TYR A 486 -4.01 16.07 20.33
C TYR A 486 -4.00 14.67 19.72
N ILE A 487 -3.63 13.65 20.49
CA ILE A 487 -3.54 12.25 20.01
C ILE A 487 -4.90 11.77 19.48
N VAL A 488 -5.99 12.01 20.23
CA VAL A 488 -7.34 11.59 19.83
C VAL A 488 -7.80 12.31 18.55
N GLY A 489 -7.57 13.63 18.44
CA GLY A 489 -7.89 14.41 17.25
C GLY A 489 -7.12 13.93 16.02
N THR A 490 -5.81 13.78 16.13
CA THR A 490 -4.95 13.29 15.05
C THR A 490 -5.35 11.89 14.59
N LEU A 491 -5.61 10.95 15.51
CA LEU A 491 -6.08 9.60 15.15
C LEU A 491 -7.47 9.60 14.49
N SER A 492 -8.36 10.51 14.90
CA SER A 492 -9.70 10.65 14.34
C SER A 492 -9.71 11.21 12.91
N ILE A 493 -8.68 11.98 12.54
CA ILE A 493 -8.50 12.52 11.18
C ILE A 493 -7.77 11.51 10.27
N ILE A 494 -6.72 10.86 10.80
CA ILE A 494 -5.91 9.91 10.02
C ILE A 494 -6.67 8.62 9.70
N SER A 495 -7.39 8.04 10.67
CA SER A 495 -7.97 6.70 10.48
C SER A 495 -9.02 6.62 9.36
N PRO A 496 -9.93 7.61 9.17
CA PRO A 496 -10.81 7.64 7.99
C PRO A 496 -10.06 7.78 6.65
N GLY A 497 -8.96 8.55 6.62
CA GLY A 497 -8.11 8.67 5.43
C GLY A 497 -7.42 7.33 5.10
N ILE A 498 -6.83 6.68 6.10
CA ILE A 498 -6.24 5.33 5.96
C ILE A 498 -7.29 4.29 5.56
N PHE A 499 -8.52 4.40 6.07
CA PHE A 499 -9.62 3.51 5.68
C PHE A 499 -10.00 3.68 4.20
N GLN A 500 -10.13 4.91 3.72
CA GLN A 500 -10.38 5.17 2.29
C GLN A 500 -9.23 4.66 1.41
N VAL A 501 -7.98 4.83 1.84
CA VAL A 501 -6.76 4.29 1.20
C VAL A 501 -6.81 2.75 1.07
N LEU A 502 -7.30 2.04 2.09
CA LEU A 502 -7.49 0.58 2.05
C LEU A 502 -8.64 0.14 1.13
N VAL A 503 -9.69 0.96 0.98
CA VAL A 503 -10.88 0.66 0.15
C VAL A 503 -10.70 1.04 -1.32
N LEU A 504 -10.05 2.17 -1.60
CA LEU A 504 -9.87 2.73 -2.95
C LEU A 504 -8.66 2.18 -3.71
N LYS A 505 -7.93 1.22 -3.12
CA LYS A 505 -6.66 0.63 -3.61
C LYS A 505 -5.56 1.68 -3.85
N VAL A 506 -4.68 1.85 -2.86
CA VAL A 506 -3.31 2.37 -3.14
C VAL A 506 -2.70 1.50 -4.24
N THR A 507 -2.16 2.14 -5.28
CA THR A 507 -1.44 1.48 -6.36
C THR A 507 0.01 1.96 -6.38
N PRO A 508 0.99 1.08 -6.68
CA PRO A 508 2.31 1.55 -7.05
C PRO A 508 2.18 2.33 -8.36
N ASN A 509 2.65 3.58 -8.40
CA ASN A 509 2.69 4.33 -9.65
C ASN A 509 3.89 3.81 -10.46
N PRO A 510 3.68 3.22 -11.66
CA PRO A 510 4.75 2.58 -12.41
C PRO A 510 5.76 3.58 -13.00
N ILE A 511 5.36 4.83 -13.24
CA ILE A 511 6.21 5.88 -13.81
C ILE A 511 7.24 6.36 -12.78
N PHE A 512 6.81 6.51 -11.52
CA PHE A 512 7.68 7.01 -10.45
C PHE A 512 8.29 5.89 -9.60
N ASN A 513 7.76 4.67 -9.66
CA ASN A 513 7.98 3.56 -8.73
C ASN A 513 7.90 4.00 -7.26
N VAL A 514 6.78 4.64 -6.92
CA VAL A 514 6.44 5.09 -5.56
C VAL A 514 5.00 4.67 -5.26
N CYS A 515 4.73 4.31 -4.01
CA CYS A 515 3.37 4.07 -3.55
C CYS A 515 2.52 5.36 -3.61
N PHE A 516 1.53 5.42 -4.52
CA PHE A 516 0.68 6.60 -4.71
C PHE A 516 -0.76 6.34 -4.24
N GLY A 517 -1.31 7.31 -3.51
CA GLY A 517 -2.68 7.26 -2.99
C GLY A 517 -3.34 8.62 -3.06
N THR A 518 -4.63 8.65 -3.39
CA THR A 518 -5.43 9.87 -3.39
C THR A 518 -5.67 10.34 -1.95
N ILE A 519 -4.89 11.33 -1.54
CA ILE A 519 -5.05 11.98 -0.22
C ILE A 519 -6.35 12.79 -0.23
N THR A 520 -7.14 12.66 0.84
CA THR A 520 -8.40 13.38 0.96
C THR A 520 -8.19 14.88 1.14
N THR A 521 -9.09 15.70 0.61
CA THR A 521 -9.02 17.17 0.71
C THR A 521 -9.03 17.72 2.13
N TYR A 522 -9.44 16.91 3.12
CA TYR A 522 -9.41 17.26 4.54
C TYR A 522 -8.13 16.80 5.27
N PHE A 523 -7.23 16.03 4.64
CA PHE A 523 -6.11 15.39 5.34
C PHE A 523 -5.13 16.40 5.96
N TRP A 524 -4.99 17.61 5.36
CA TRP A 524 -4.18 18.69 5.93
C TRP A 524 -4.65 19.14 7.34
N THR A 525 -5.90 18.88 7.71
CA THR A 525 -6.40 19.19 9.06
C THR A 525 -5.70 18.39 10.17
N VAL A 526 -4.95 17.32 9.81
CA VAL A 526 -4.12 16.53 10.73
C VAL A 526 -3.09 17.37 11.48
N TRP A 527 -2.67 18.50 10.92
CA TRP A 527 -1.71 19.44 11.52
C TRP A 527 -2.36 20.38 12.55
N ILE A 528 -3.70 20.50 12.60
CA ILE A 528 -4.39 21.40 13.54
C ILE A 528 -4.21 20.95 15.00
N PRO A 529 -4.45 19.68 15.38
CA PRO A 529 -4.25 19.23 16.76
C PRO A 529 -2.81 19.41 17.31
N PRO A 530 -1.71 19.07 16.58
CA PRO A 530 -0.36 19.33 17.08
C PRO A 530 -0.05 20.83 17.20
N ILE A 531 -0.40 21.67 16.21
CA ILE A 531 -0.17 23.12 16.27
C ILE A 531 -0.80 23.73 17.53
N ILE A 532 -2.05 23.36 17.87
CA ILE A 532 -2.72 23.82 19.09
C ILE A 532 -1.95 23.40 20.35
N PHE A 533 -1.47 22.15 20.40
CA PHE A 533 -0.71 21.64 21.54
C PHE A 533 0.65 22.34 21.71
N GLU A 534 1.34 22.61 20.61
CA GLU A 534 2.62 23.31 20.61
C GLU A 534 2.50 24.78 21.03
N LEU A 535 1.44 25.48 20.59
CA LEU A 535 1.15 26.83 21.05
C LEU A 535 0.95 26.89 22.57
N ILE A 536 0.29 25.88 23.17
CA ILE A 536 0.15 25.77 24.63
C ILE A 536 1.51 25.56 25.31
N ILE A 537 2.32 24.61 24.82
CA ILE A 537 3.68 24.34 25.31
C ILE A 537 4.56 25.59 25.24
N PHE A 538 4.49 26.32 24.12
CA PHE A 538 5.30 27.51 23.88
C PHE A 538 4.87 28.70 24.75
N ALA A 539 3.58 28.97 24.85
CA ALA A 539 3.04 30.01 25.73
C ALA A 539 3.47 29.77 27.18
N LEU A 540 3.33 28.53 27.68
CA LEU A 540 3.80 28.14 29.02
C LEU A 540 5.32 28.32 29.17
N THR A 541 6.10 28.06 28.13
CA THR A 541 7.56 28.23 28.13
C THR A 541 7.96 29.70 28.15
N ILE A 542 7.35 30.56 27.32
CA ILE A 542 7.57 32.01 27.30
C ILE A 542 7.18 32.65 28.63
N ILE A 543 5.97 32.38 29.13
CA ILE A 543 5.49 32.98 30.38
C ILE A 543 6.49 32.71 31.51
N LYS A 544 7.03 31.49 31.59
CA LYS A 544 8.01 31.12 32.60
C LYS A 544 9.40 31.73 32.35
N ALA A 545 9.84 31.82 31.10
CA ALA A 545 11.10 32.47 30.75
C ALA A 545 11.08 33.97 31.08
N VAL A 546 9.98 34.67 30.80
CA VAL A 546 9.77 36.08 31.17
C VAL A 546 9.72 36.23 32.69
N GLU A 547 9.00 35.37 33.42
CA GLU A 547 8.98 35.39 34.90
C GLU A 547 10.39 35.22 35.49
N HIS A 548 11.19 34.29 34.96
CA HIS A 548 12.57 34.05 35.43
C HIS A 548 13.53 35.18 35.07
N ARG A 549 13.37 35.80 33.88
CA ARG A 549 14.13 36.99 33.48
C ARG A 549 13.82 38.16 34.43
N HIS A 550 12.55 38.41 34.74
CA HIS A 550 12.13 39.47 35.65
C HIS A 550 12.60 39.26 37.09
N LYS A 551 12.83 37.99 37.48
CA LYS A 551 13.36 37.58 38.79
C LYS A 551 14.89 37.37 38.81
N ASN A 552 15.61 37.73 37.73
CA ASN A 552 17.06 37.57 37.60
C ASN A 552 17.60 36.14 37.88
N VAL A 553 16.81 35.09 37.61
CA VAL A 553 17.20 33.70 37.87
C VAL A 553 18.21 33.22 36.81
N LYS A 554 19.50 33.25 37.16
CA LYS A 554 20.62 32.82 36.30
C LYS A 554 21.18 31.45 36.71
N THR A 555 20.45 30.36 36.45
CA THR A 555 20.99 29.00 36.59
C THR A 555 21.37 28.41 35.22
N PRO A 556 22.49 27.67 35.08
CA PRO A 556 22.89 27.06 33.80
C PRO A 556 21.81 26.13 33.23
N VAL A 557 21.13 25.39 34.11
CA VAL A 557 20.00 24.52 33.74
C VAL A 557 18.84 25.34 33.15
N ALA A 558 18.44 26.45 33.78
CA ALA A 558 17.38 27.31 33.23
C ALA A 558 17.79 27.94 31.89
N TYR A 559 19.04 28.37 31.74
CA TYR A 559 19.54 28.93 30.48
C TYR A 559 19.50 27.91 29.34
N THR A 560 20.06 26.71 29.53
CA THR A 560 20.03 25.64 28.53
C THR A 560 18.60 25.21 28.21
N LEU A 561 17.71 25.12 29.20
CA LEU A 561 16.28 24.90 28.97
C LEU A 561 15.70 25.99 28.07
N TYR A 562 15.79 27.28 28.43
CA TYR A 562 15.14 28.33 27.65
C TYR A 562 15.74 28.49 26.26
N ARG A 563 17.08 28.39 26.11
CA ARG A 563 17.75 28.41 24.80
C ARG A 563 17.28 27.27 23.90
N ASP A 564 17.38 26.03 24.37
CA ASP A 564 17.10 24.85 23.55
C ASP A 564 15.59 24.70 23.31
N GLY A 565 14.73 25.11 24.27
CA GLY A 565 13.27 25.14 24.09
C GLY A 565 12.78 26.21 23.12
N PHE A 566 13.40 27.40 23.13
CA PHE A 566 13.06 28.47 22.20
C PHE A 566 13.53 28.15 20.78
N LEU A 567 14.74 27.58 20.63
CA LEU A 567 15.24 27.08 19.35
C LEU A 567 14.38 25.95 18.81
N TYR A 568 14.02 24.97 19.65
CA TYR A 568 13.11 23.87 19.30
C TYR A 568 11.79 24.41 18.73
N PHE A 569 11.11 25.32 19.45
CA PHE A 569 9.84 25.87 18.97
C PHE A 569 10.00 26.74 17.71
N LEU A 570 11.01 27.61 17.63
CA LEU A 570 11.20 28.45 16.44
C LEU A 570 11.47 27.62 15.17
N ILE A 571 12.16 26.49 15.32
CA ILE A 571 12.45 25.59 14.20
C ILE A 571 11.16 24.88 13.81
N ILE A 572 10.43 24.28 14.75
CA ILE A 572 9.19 23.56 14.42
C ILE A 572 8.11 24.49 13.88
N MET A 573 7.84 25.63 14.52
CA MET A 573 6.85 26.59 14.03
C MET A 573 7.15 27.07 12.59
N LYS A 574 8.44 27.27 12.23
CA LYS A 574 8.81 27.59 10.84
C LYS A 574 8.64 26.41 9.89
N VAL A 575 9.01 25.23 10.34
CA VAL A 575 8.98 24.01 9.53
C VAL A 575 7.55 23.51 9.29
N ASP A 576 6.66 23.67 10.27
CA ASP A 576 5.23 23.30 10.22
C ASP A 576 4.36 24.40 9.59
N SER A 577 4.90 25.61 9.38
CA SER A 577 4.25 26.66 8.57
C SER A 577 4.56 26.57 7.08
N LEU A 578 5.64 25.87 6.69
CA LEU A 578 6.04 25.63 5.30
C LEU A 578 5.16 24.64 4.48
N PRO A 579 4.38 23.67 5.04
CA PRO A 579 3.65 22.67 4.24
C PRO A 579 2.55 23.21 3.30
N VAL A 580 2.27 24.52 3.34
CA VAL A 580 1.37 25.19 2.37
C VAL A 580 2.03 25.30 0.98
N VAL A 581 3.36 25.19 0.88
CA VAL A 581 4.11 25.25 -0.38
C VAL A 581 5.21 24.17 -0.40
N ALA A 582 5.00 23.11 -1.19
CA ALA A 582 5.92 21.99 -1.47
C ALA A 582 6.42 21.16 -0.25
N MET A 583 6.00 19.89 -0.21
CA MET A 583 6.25 18.90 0.87
C MET A 583 7.73 18.72 1.30
N PRO A 584 8.08 19.01 2.57
CA PRO A 584 9.35 18.65 3.19
C PRO A 584 9.21 17.64 4.36
N LYS A 585 8.09 16.89 4.45
CA LYS A 585 7.71 16.02 5.59
C LYS A 585 8.88 15.20 6.19
N TYR A 586 9.67 14.52 5.35
CA TYR A 586 10.75 13.64 5.80
C TYR A 586 11.89 14.43 6.46
N PHE A 587 12.22 15.60 5.91
CA PHE A 587 13.20 16.52 6.48
C PHE A 587 12.70 17.13 7.80
N THR A 588 11.43 17.54 7.85
CA THR A 588 10.75 17.96 9.09
C THR A 588 10.90 16.93 10.19
N GLN A 589 10.54 15.68 9.89
CA GLN A 589 10.57 14.58 10.85
C GLN A 589 12.00 14.29 11.36
N ALA A 590 12.99 14.31 10.47
CA ALA A 590 14.40 14.18 10.87
C ALA A 590 14.86 15.31 11.79
N VAL A 591 14.52 16.57 11.49
CA VAL A 591 14.91 17.75 12.29
C VAL A 591 14.25 17.74 13.67
N VAL A 592 12.95 17.46 13.75
CA VAL A 592 12.20 17.35 15.03
C VAL A 592 12.82 16.26 15.92
N ASN A 593 13.14 15.12 15.32
CA ASN A 593 13.72 13.96 15.97
C ASN A 593 15.13 14.27 16.55
N VAL A 594 16.03 14.81 15.74
CA VAL A 594 17.39 15.25 16.15
C VAL A 594 17.32 16.27 17.30
N MET A 595 16.46 17.30 17.18
CA MET A 595 16.32 18.33 18.22
C MET A 595 15.76 17.76 19.53
N GLY A 596 14.82 16.81 19.45
CA GLY A 596 14.25 16.12 20.61
C GLY A 596 15.29 15.37 21.45
N PHE A 597 16.26 14.70 20.83
CA PHE A 597 17.31 13.97 21.58
C PHE A 597 18.44 14.84 22.07
N ARG A 598 18.90 15.80 21.25
CA ARG A 598 19.91 16.77 21.71
C ARG A 598 19.45 17.49 22.96
N LEU A 599 18.17 17.84 23.06
CA LEU A 599 17.58 18.39 24.27
C LEU A 599 17.70 17.45 25.49
N VAL A 600 17.44 16.14 25.33
CA VAL A 600 17.57 15.17 26.43
C VAL A 600 19.03 14.96 26.83
N LEU A 601 19.94 14.84 25.85
CA LEU A 601 21.38 14.65 26.08
C LEU A 601 22.00 15.87 26.77
N ASN A 602 21.72 17.10 26.29
CA ASN A 602 22.19 18.34 26.91
C ASN A 602 21.80 18.44 28.39
N LEU A 603 20.56 18.04 28.73
CA LEU A 603 20.07 18.07 30.11
C LEU A 603 20.69 16.99 31.00
N ARG A 604 21.07 15.82 30.44
CA ARG A 604 21.78 14.79 31.20
C ARG A 604 23.28 15.11 31.34
N GLY A 605 23.90 15.71 30.33
CA GLY A 605 25.31 16.15 30.38
C GLY A 605 25.56 17.12 31.54
N LEU A 606 24.71 18.15 31.66
CA LEU A 606 24.74 19.10 32.80
C LEU A 606 24.62 18.44 34.19
N ARG A 607 24.06 17.23 34.27
CA ARG A 607 24.01 16.44 35.51
C ARG A 607 25.26 15.58 35.70
N GLY A 608 25.82 15.02 34.62
CA GLY A 608 27.10 14.32 34.63
C GLY A 608 28.25 15.23 35.08
N ASP A 609 28.36 16.43 34.51
CA ASP A 609 29.38 17.42 34.87
C ASP A 609 29.29 17.83 36.35
N ARG A 610 28.06 17.95 36.89
CA ARG A 610 27.83 18.21 38.32
C ARG A 610 28.26 17.05 39.21
N ILE A 611 27.96 15.80 38.83
CA ILE A 611 28.34 14.60 39.59
C ILE A 611 29.87 14.43 39.61
N MET A 612 30.53 14.71 38.49
CA MET A 612 32.00 14.73 38.42
C MET A 612 32.59 15.85 39.29
N ALA A 613 32.02 17.06 39.26
CA ALA A 613 32.44 18.15 40.13
C ALA A 613 32.14 17.91 41.63
N SER A 614 31.08 17.16 41.97
CA SER A 614 30.74 16.81 43.36
C SER A 614 31.41 15.53 43.85
N SER A 615 32.24 14.88 43.04
CA SER A 615 33.04 13.70 43.46
C SER A 615 34.08 14.02 44.54
N GLY A 616 34.29 15.30 44.84
CA GLY A 616 34.98 15.78 46.05
C GLY A 616 34.21 15.63 47.37
N GLY A 617 32.98 15.10 47.36
CA GLY A 617 32.27 14.66 48.58
C GLY A 617 30.79 15.02 48.62
N ALA A 618 29.93 14.13 48.15
CA ALA A 618 28.49 14.13 48.44
C ALA A 618 27.94 12.69 48.42
N THR A 619 27.07 12.35 49.37
CA THR A 619 26.52 10.98 49.53
C THR A 619 25.32 10.70 48.61
N SER A 620 25.03 9.42 48.37
CA SER A 620 24.13 8.93 47.33
C SER A 620 22.66 9.42 47.35
N ASP A 621 22.20 10.04 48.44
CA ASP A 621 20.82 10.52 48.56
C ASP A 621 20.56 11.84 47.81
N ASP A 622 21.57 12.72 47.66
CA ASP A 622 21.45 13.96 46.89
C ASP A 622 21.10 13.71 45.41
N MET A 623 21.51 12.55 44.88
CA MET A 623 21.28 12.20 43.48
C MET A 623 19.80 11.94 43.12
N ASN A 624 18.90 11.71 44.07
CA ASN A 624 17.47 11.52 43.78
C ASN A 624 16.67 12.84 43.74
N MET A 625 17.28 14.00 44.03
CA MET A 625 16.56 15.23 44.43
C MET A 625 16.61 16.42 43.44
N GLU A 626 16.74 16.22 42.12
CA GLU A 626 16.74 17.36 41.16
C GLU A 626 15.90 17.18 39.88
N LEU A 627 14.73 16.56 40.01
CA LEU A 627 13.59 16.80 39.10
C LEU A 627 12.25 16.99 39.85
N SER A 628 12.29 16.93 41.18
CA SER A 628 11.21 17.22 42.13
C SER A 628 11.20 18.70 42.57
N ASP A 629 12.37 19.32 42.73
CA ASP A 629 12.53 20.57 43.49
C ASP A 629 12.73 21.82 42.63
N ILE A 630 11.93 21.94 41.57
CA ILE A 630 11.44 23.27 41.15
C ILE A 630 10.25 23.63 42.06
N LYS A 631 10.49 23.68 43.38
CA LYS A 631 9.55 24.29 44.33
C LYS A 631 9.55 25.78 44.06
N GLY A 632 8.42 26.28 43.57
CA GLY A 632 8.30 27.68 43.17
C GLY A 632 8.52 28.61 44.36
N SER A 633 9.41 29.59 44.18
CA SER A 633 9.56 30.77 45.03
C SER A 633 8.19 31.39 45.36
N ARG A 634 7.70 31.12 46.57
CA ARG A 634 6.75 31.96 47.30
C ARG A 634 7.52 32.54 48.48
N GLY A 635 7.73 33.86 48.46
CA GLY A 635 8.21 34.56 49.64
C GLY A 635 7.11 34.61 50.71
N ALA A 636 7.48 34.28 51.94
CA ALA A 636 6.76 34.59 53.17
C ALA A 636 7.81 34.68 54.30
N PRO A 637 7.62 35.52 55.33
CA PRO A 637 8.73 36.10 56.08
C PRO A 637 9.28 35.21 57.20
N ASN A 638 10.52 35.51 57.60
CA ASN A 638 11.19 34.96 58.78
C ASN A 638 10.32 35.10 60.05
N ARG A 639 10.10 33.98 60.74
CA ARG A 639 10.00 33.92 62.22
C ARG A 639 10.76 32.68 62.68
N GLY A 640 11.70 32.87 63.61
CA GLY A 640 12.47 31.78 64.21
C GLY A 640 11.70 31.07 65.33
N GLY A 641 12.21 29.94 65.80
CA GLY A 641 11.65 29.18 66.92
C GLY A 641 12.42 27.89 67.20
N PHE A 642 13.02 27.82 68.38
CA PHE A 642 13.82 26.73 68.94
C PHE A 642 13.13 25.35 69.01
N SER A 643 13.90 24.30 68.67
CA SER A 643 14.06 23.03 69.43
C SER A 643 12.80 22.15 69.70
N PRO A 644 12.92 20.98 70.39
CA PRO A 644 13.21 19.71 69.71
C PRO A 644 12.15 18.60 69.97
N ALA A 645 12.43 17.37 69.50
CA ALA A 645 11.56 16.18 69.64
C ALA A 645 11.28 15.77 71.10
N PRO A 646 10.25 14.92 71.34
CA PRO A 646 10.62 13.52 71.61
C PRO A 646 9.64 12.44 71.08
N THR A 647 10.07 11.18 71.28
CA THR A 647 9.47 9.89 70.94
C THR A 647 8.33 9.42 71.87
N HIS A 648 7.42 8.53 71.44
CA HIS A 648 7.11 7.25 72.16
C HIS A 648 6.15 6.26 71.44
N ASN A 649 6.60 5.00 71.35
CA ASN A 649 5.93 3.71 71.66
C ASN A 649 4.40 3.42 71.50
N ARG A 650 4.11 2.47 70.58
CA ARG A 650 3.55 1.10 70.80
C ARG A 650 2.03 0.89 71.18
N PRO A 651 1.47 -0.35 71.09
CA PRO A 651 0.15 -0.58 70.44
C PRO A 651 -0.88 -1.45 71.23
N GLY A 652 -2.05 -1.76 70.63
CA GLY A 652 -2.76 -3.04 70.87
C GLY A 652 -4.29 -3.10 70.62
N PHE A 653 -4.76 -4.25 70.07
CA PHE A 653 -6.09 -4.91 70.21
C PHE A 653 -7.39 -4.11 69.87
N VAL A 654 -8.60 -4.67 69.59
CA VAL A 654 -9.26 -5.98 69.79
C VAL A 654 -10.10 -6.38 68.54
N ALA A 655 -10.47 -7.67 68.48
CA ALA A 655 -11.51 -8.39 67.70
C ALA A 655 -12.97 -7.80 67.80
N GLN A 656 -14.08 -8.37 67.29
CA GLN A 656 -14.41 -9.76 66.88
C GLN A 656 -15.66 -9.84 65.94
N SER A 657 -16.00 -11.05 65.47
CA SER A 657 -17.21 -11.48 64.71
C SER A 657 -18.52 -11.44 65.55
N SER A 658 -19.74 -11.83 65.13
CA SER A 658 -20.25 -12.82 64.13
C SER A 658 -21.71 -12.49 63.68
N ASP A 659 -22.37 -13.21 62.75
CA ASP A 659 -23.14 -14.45 63.04
C ASP A 659 -23.54 -15.32 61.82
N LEU A 660 -23.86 -16.60 62.12
CA LEU A 660 -24.18 -17.71 61.20
C LEU A 660 -25.69 -18.08 61.21
N ARG A 661 -26.25 -18.62 60.10
CA ARG A 661 -26.67 -20.05 59.97
C ARG A 661 -27.34 -20.42 58.62
N VAL A 662 -27.61 -21.74 58.46
CA VAL A 662 -27.84 -22.53 57.23
C VAL A 662 -28.86 -23.65 57.61
N PRO A 663 -29.92 -24.03 56.83
CA PRO A 663 -29.78 -25.10 55.81
C PRO A 663 -30.90 -25.25 54.69
N THR A 664 -30.87 -26.41 54.01
CA THR A 664 -31.97 -27.25 53.44
C THR A 664 -32.65 -27.00 52.07
N THR A 665 -32.31 -27.89 51.13
CA THR A 665 -33.14 -28.79 50.26
C THR A 665 -34.31 -28.32 49.38
N TYR A 666 -34.16 -28.65 48.08
CA TYR A 666 -35.15 -29.13 47.08
C TYR A 666 -36.64 -28.77 47.19
N GLU A 667 -37.12 -27.98 46.22
CA GLU A 667 -38.49 -28.12 45.68
C GLU A 667 -38.53 -27.71 44.19
N THR A 668 -39.33 -28.43 43.38
CA THR A 668 -39.54 -28.17 41.95
C THR A 668 -40.46 -26.98 41.72
N ARG A 669 -40.09 -26.03 40.85
CA ARG A 669 -41.03 -25.01 40.33
C ARG A 669 -40.87 -24.73 38.84
N GLU A 670 -42.04 -24.59 38.22
CA GLU A 670 -42.26 -24.19 36.84
C GLU A 670 -41.69 -22.79 36.58
N ILE A 671 -41.20 -22.55 35.36
CA ILE A 671 -40.75 -21.21 34.93
C ILE A 671 -41.97 -20.40 34.52
N SER A 672 -42.64 -19.83 35.52
CA SER A 672 -43.58 -18.73 35.35
C SER A 672 -42.87 -17.52 34.73
N ILE A 673 -43.40 -17.01 33.62
CA ILE A 673 -42.91 -15.80 32.96
C ILE A 673 -43.41 -14.59 33.74
N ASN A 674 -42.51 -13.85 34.38
CA ASN A 674 -42.86 -12.63 35.11
C ASN A 674 -42.11 -11.41 34.52
N PRO A 675 -42.80 -10.43 33.88
CA PRO A 675 -42.17 -9.39 33.07
C PRO A 675 -41.91 -8.09 33.85
N ALA A 676 -41.24 -8.17 35.00
CA ALA A 676 -40.77 -6.99 35.75
C ALA A 676 -39.52 -7.29 36.57
N VAL A 677 -38.71 -6.25 36.82
CA VAL A 677 -37.46 -6.28 37.62
C VAL A 677 -36.25 -6.96 36.95
N ASP A 678 -35.55 -6.22 36.07
CA ASP A 678 -34.11 -5.91 36.24
C ASP A 678 -33.63 -4.83 35.24
N VAL A 679 -34.20 -3.62 35.32
CA VAL A 679 -33.75 -2.47 34.50
C VAL A 679 -32.69 -1.66 35.28
N ARG A 680 -31.60 -2.32 35.68
CA ARG A 680 -30.40 -1.66 36.23
C ARG A 680 -29.12 -2.25 35.63
N TRP A 681 -28.53 -1.51 34.69
CA TRP A 681 -27.11 -1.60 34.33
C TRP A 681 -26.53 -3.00 34.05
N GLN A 682 -27.23 -3.83 33.27
CA GLN A 682 -26.60 -5.02 32.70
C GLN A 682 -25.53 -4.64 31.66
N ASN A 683 -24.28 -4.57 32.12
CA ASN A 683 -23.02 -4.64 31.35
C ASN A 683 -23.12 -4.33 29.84
N ARG A 684 -23.15 -3.03 29.49
CA ARG A 684 -22.64 -2.58 28.18
C ARG A 684 -21.15 -2.86 28.13
N GLN A 685 -20.77 -4.07 27.75
CA GLN A 685 -19.39 -4.35 27.37
C GLN A 685 -19.05 -3.48 26.15
N LEU A 686 -17.86 -2.90 26.12
CA LEU A 686 -17.34 -2.29 24.90
C LEU A 686 -17.18 -3.39 23.86
N THR A 687 -18.02 -3.42 22.83
CA THR A 687 -18.06 -4.50 21.83
C THR A 687 -17.51 -4.05 20.49
N THR A 688 -16.68 -4.91 19.91
CA THR A 688 -16.30 -4.87 18.49
C THR A 688 -17.43 -5.42 17.61
N MET A 689 -17.16 -5.66 16.32
CA MET A 689 -18.05 -6.47 15.47
C MET A 689 -18.44 -7.76 16.20
N LEU A 690 -19.74 -8.05 16.23
CA LEU A 690 -20.27 -9.19 16.96
C LEU A 690 -20.28 -10.45 16.09
N ILE A 691 -19.40 -11.39 16.42
CA ILE A 691 -19.36 -12.71 15.80
C ILE A 691 -20.45 -13.58 16.43
N VAL A 692 -21.36 -14.11 15.63
CA VAL A 692 -22.48 -14.97 16.05
C VAL A 692 -22.26 -16.35 15.45
N GLY A 693 -22.15 -17.40 16.28
CA GLY A 693 -22.13 -18.77 15.80
C GLY A 693 -23.56 -19.30 15.67
N LEU A 694 -23.99 -19.59 14.45
CA LEU A 694 -25.25 -20.27 14.15
C LEU A 694 -24.99 -21.78 14.10
N THR A 695 -25.82 -22.57 14.79
CA THR A 695 -25.72 -24.03 14.81
C THR A 695 -27.10 -24.68 14.92
N GLY A 696 -27.17 -25.98 14.67
CA GLY A 696 -28.40 -26.76 14.68
C GLY A 696 -28.13 -28.25 14.58
N GLY A 697 -29.20 -29.04 14.51
CA GLY A 697 -29.12 -30.46 14.17
C GLY A 697 -29.38 -30.68 12.68
N ILE A 698 -29.02 -31.85 12.16
CA ILE A 698 -29.47 -32.30 10.84
C ILE A 698 -31.00 -32.15 10.72
N ALA A 699 -31.49 -31.63 9.60
CA ALA A 699 -32.90 -31.33 9.36
C ALA A 699 -33.61 -30.34 10.33
N SER A 700 -32.88 -29.62 11.21
CA SER A 700 -33.50 -28.56 12.04
C SER A 700 -33.84 -27.27 11.29
N GLY A 701 -33.36 -27.11 10.05
CA GLY A 701 -33.61 -25.94 9.20
C GLY A 701 -32.64 -24.77 9.43
N LYS A 702 -31.44 -25.06 9.94
CA LYS A 702 -30.30 -24.13 10.01
C LYS A 702 -30.12 -23.31 8.73
N SER A 703 -30.12 -23.98 7.57
CA SER A 703 -29.98 -23.34 6.26
C SER A 703 -31.11 -22.35 5.92
N THR A 704 -32.33 -22.61 6.40
CA THR A 704 -33.45 -21.66 6.26
C THR A 704 -33.17 -20.39 7.07
N VAL A 705 -32.71 -20.55 8.31
CA VAL A 705 -32.37 -19.43 9.19
C VAL A 705 -31.17 -18.63 8.65
N SER A 706 -30.13 -19.27 8.10
CA SER A 706 -29.02 -18.55 7.47
C SER A 706 -29.43 -17.84 6.18
N SER A 707 -30.31 -18.42 5.36
CA SER A 707 -30.90 -17.71 4.21
C SER A 707 -31.70 -16.48 4.62
N LEU A 708 -32.52 -16.55 5.68
CA LEU A 708 -33.29 -15.41 6.20
C LEU A 708 -32.40 -14.33 6.82
N LEU A 709 -31.30 -14.70 7.49
CA LEU A 709 -30.31 -13.74 7.96
C LEU A 709 -29.62 -13.01 6.80
N ALA A 710 -29.26 -13.74 5.75
CA ALA A 710 -28.65 -13.18 4.55
C ALA A 710 -29.61 -12.26 3.76
N SER A 711 -30.91 -12.60 3.65
CA SER A 711 -31.89 -11.75 2.97
C SER A 711 -32.16 -10.43 3.70
N HIS A 712 -31.91 -10.38 5.02
CA HIS A 712 -31.93 -9.16 5.82
C HIS A 712 -30.59 -8.40 5.83
N GLY A 713 -29.64 -8.78 4.97
CA GLY A 713 -28.36 -8.10 4.81
C GLY A 713 -27.30 -8.44 5.86
N ILE A 714 -27.51 -9.45 6.71
CA ILE A 714 -26.51 -9.90 7.67
C ILE A 714 -25.52 -10.85 6.97
N PRO A 715 -24.20 -10.57 6.98
CA PRO A 715 -23.22 -11.43 6.31
C PRO A 715 -23.09 -12.78 7.03
N VAL A 716 -23.37 -13.85 6.28
CA VAL A 716 -23.21 -15.23 6.72
C VAL A 716 -21.97 -15.86 6.05
N ILE A 717 -21.12 -16.46 6.87
CA ILE A 717 -19.95 -17.24 6.47
C ILE A 717 -20.29 -18.72 6.72
N ASP A 718 -20.51 -19.47 5.66
CA ASP A 718 -20.80 -20.91 5.72
C ASP A 718 -19.50 -21.73 5.77
N ALA A 719 -19.29 -22.45 6.87
CA ALA A 719 -18.10 -23.30 7.04
C ALA A 719 -18.10 -24.54 6.13
N ASP A 720 -19.26 -25.06 5.73
CA ASP A 720 -19.38 -26.21 4.83
C ASP A 720 -19.03 -25.82 3.39
N LEU A 721 -19.29 -24.57 2.98
CA LEU A 721 -18.81 -24.01 1.71
C LEU A 721 -17.30 -23.75 1.75
N LEU A 722 -16.78 -23.12 2.82
CA LEU A 722 -15.35 -22.88 2.97
C LEU A 722 -14.54 -24.19 3.00
N ALA A 723 -15.07 -25.26 3.62
CA ALA A 723 -14.45 -26.58 3.62
C ALA A 723 -14.28 -27.19 2.22
N ARG A 724 -15.13 -26.81 1.26
CA ARG A 724 -15.00 -27.21 -0.16
C ARG A 724 -13.97 -26.35 -0.88
N GLN A 725 -14.05 -25.02 -0.70
CA GLN A 725 -13.16 -24.06 -1.35
C GLN A 725 -11.69 -24.26 -1.00
N VAL A 726 -11.36 -24.60 0.26
CA VAL A 726 -9.94 -24.81 0.65
C VAL A 726 -9.30 -26.09 0.10
N VAL A 727 -10.07 -26.93 -0.60
CA VAL A 727 -9.59 -28.16 -1.26
C VAL A 727 -9.88 -28.17 -2.77
N GLU A 728 -10.28 -27.03 -3.36
CA GLU A 728 -10.43 -26.88 -4.81
C GLU A 728 -9.07 -26.90 -5.54
N PRO A 729 -9.02 -27.30 -6.82
CA PRO A 729 -7.79 -27.34 -7.61
C PRO A 729 -7.01 -26.01 -7.56
N GLY A 730 -5.67 -26.10 -7.54
CA GLY A 730 -4.79 -24.93 -7.39
C GLY A 730 -4.65 -24.38 -5.96
N THR A 731 -5.42 -24.86 -4.98
CA THR A 731 -5.26 -24.42 -3.57
C THR A 731 -4.15 -25.18 -2.83
N PRO A 732 -3.53 -24.58 -1.79
CA PRO A 732 -2.54 -25.28 -0.95
C PRO A 732 -3.10 -26.51 -0.21
N GLY A 733 -4.39 -26.49 0.15
CA GLY A 733 -5.05 -27.65 0.78
C GLY A 733 -5.19 -28.81 -0.21
N HIS A 734 -5.59 -28.53 -1.44
CA HIS A 734 -5.62 -29.52 -2.53
C HIS A 734 -4.24 -30.16 -2.78
N ALA A 735 -3.18 -29.35 -2.88
CA ALA A 735 -1.81 -29.83 -3.08
C ALA A 735 -1.32 -30.73 -1.93
N ALA A 736 -1.58 -30.34 -0.68
CA ALA A 736 -1.23 -31.14 0.50
C ALA A 736 -1.99 -32.47 0.57
N ILE A 737 -3.26 -32.49 0.16
CA ILE A 737 -4.07 -33.72 0.07
C ILE A 737 -3.49 -34.64 -1.03
N CYS A 738 -3.22 -34.13 -2.23
CA CYS A 738 -2.62 -34.91 -3.32
C CYS A 738 -1.25 -35.49 -2.95
N THR A 739 -0.43 -34.73 -2.21
CA THR A 739 0.88 -35.20 -1.72
C THR A 739 0.74 -36.31 -0.68
N THR A 740 -0.29 -36.26 0.16
CA THR A 740 -0.48 -37.22 1.28
C THR A 740 -1.17 -38.51 0.85
N PHE A 741 -2.09 -38.43 -0.11
CA PHE A 741 -2.95 -39.54 -0.54
C PHE A 741 -2.67 -40.04 -1.97
N GLY A 742 -1.74 -39.39 -2.68
CA GLY A 742 -1.42 -39.66 -4.09
C GLY A 742 -2.43 -39.05 -5.06
N THR A 743 -2.13 -39.09 -6.35
CA THR A 743 -3.02 -38.58 -7.43
C THR A 743 -4.16 -39.55 -7.77
N GLY A 744 -4.15 -40.79 -7.26
CA GLY A 744 -5.21 -41.78 -7.51
C GLY A 744 -6.58 -41.45 -6.90
N ILE A 745 -6.67 -40.42 -6.05
CA ILE A 745 -7.92 -39.89 -5.50
C ILE A 745 -8.59 -38.85 -6.41
N LEU A 746 -7.98 -38.49 -7.54
CA LEU A 746 -8.54 -37.53 -8.49
C LEU A 746 -9.55 -38.22 -9.43
N LYS A 747 -10.46 -37.42 -9.99
CA LYS A 747 -11.33 -37.87 -11.08
C LYS A 747 -10.52 -38.05 -12.37
N GLU A 748 -10.89 -39.02 -13.20
CA GLU A 748 -10.24 -39.23 -14.49
C GLU A 748 -10.39 -37.99 -15.38
N GLY A 749 -9.27 -37.49 -15.91
CA GLY A 749 -9.22 -36.30 -16.76
C GLY A 749 -9.44 -34.95 -16.06
N SER A 750 -9.57 -34.89 -14.73
CA SER A 750 -9.75 -33.64 -13.98
C SER A 750 -8.79 -33.54 -12.79
N GLN A 751 -8.47 -32.31 -12.37
CA GLN A 751 -7.77 -32.06 -11.11
C GLN A 751 -8.71 -32.10 -9.89
N ASP A 752 -10.01 -32.36 -10.06
CA ASP A 752 -10.93 -32.51 -8.92
C ASP A 752 -10.65 -33.76 -8.08
N ILE A 753 -10.72 -33.62 -6.76
CA ILE A 753 -10.78 -34.74 -5.82
C ILE A 753 -12.10 -35.52 -5.99
N ASP A 754 -11.99 -36.83 -6.24
CA ASP A 754 -13.10 -37.77 -6.14
C ASP A 754 -13.39 -38.09 -4.67
N ARG A 755 -14.46 -37.50 -4.16
CA ARG A 755 -14.90 -37.65 -2.76
C ARG A 755 -15.30 -39.08 -2.41
N LYS A 756 -15.69 -39.91 -3.38
CA LYS A 756 -16.02 -41.33 -3.11
C LYS A 756 -14.75 -42.13 -2.86
N LYS A 757 -13.78 -42.06 -3.79
CA LYS A 757 -12.46 -42.70 -3.64
C LYS A 757 -11.73 -42.22 -2.38
N LEU A 758 -11.72 -40.91 -2.11
CA LEU A 758 -11.11 -40.38 -0.88
C LEU A 758 -11.87 -40.85 0.38
N GLY A 759 -13.21 -40.90 0.32
CA GLY A 759 -14.07 -41.44 1.38
C GLY A 759 -13.72 -42.88 1.75
N GLU A 760 -13.68 -43.78 0.77
CA GLU A 760 -13.34 -45.20 0.95
C GLU A 760 -11.97 -45.40 1.63
N ILE A 761 -11.02 -44.52 1.35
CA ILE A 761 -9.67 -44.53 1.94
C ILE A 761 -9.66 -44.06 3.41
N ILE A 762 -10.50 -43.08 3.78
CA ILE A 762 -10.52 -42.49 5.14
C ILE A 762 -11.52 -43.15 6.09
N PHE A 763 -12.65 -43.68 5.61
CA PHE A 763 -13.65 -44.35 6.47
C PHE A 763 -13.11 -45.63 7.09
N ASN A 764 -12.24 -46.36 6.37
CA ASN A 764 -11.65 -47.62 6.82
C ASN A 764 -10.31 -47.45 7.58
N ASN A 765 -9.82 -46.22 7.78
CA ASN A 765 -8.50 -45.99 8.38
C ASN A 765 -8.42 -44.69 9.19
N GLU A 766 -8.46 -44.83 10.52
CA GLU A 766 -8.44 -43.71 11.47
C GLU A 766 -7.18 -42.83 11.36
N HIS A 767 -6.01 -43.43 11.05
CA HIS A 767 -4.76 -42.68 10.87
C HIS A 767 -4.83 -41.77 9.64
N LYS A 768 -5.28 -42.32 8.50
CA LYS A 768 -5.51 -41.55 7.27
C LYS A 768 -6.55 -40.45 7.47
N ARG A 769 -7.62 -40.73 8.21
CA ARG A 769 -8.62 -39.70 8.59
C ARG A 769 -8.01 -38.58 9.42
N LYS A 770 -7.17 -38.89 10.41
CA LYS A 770 -6.43 -37.90 11.20
C LYS A 770 -5.49 -37.06 10.33
N GLN A 771 -4.80 -37.66 9.35
CA GLN A 771 -3.95 -36.93 8.39
C GLN A 771 -4.76 -35.94 7.52
N LEU A 772 -5.91 -36.36 6.97
CA LEU A 772 -6.79 -35.46 6.21
C LEU A 772 -7.28 -34.29 7.07
N ASN A 773 -7.76 -34.57 8.28
CA ASN A 773 -8.25 -33.56 9.21
C ASN A 773 -7.15 -32.57 9.64
N ALA A 774 -5.89 -33.02 9.77
CA ALA A 774 -4.75 -32.16 10.07
C ALA A 774 -4.43 -31.16 8.94
N ILE A 775 -4.76 -31.49 7.69
CA ILE A 775 -4.60 -30.59 6.53
C ILE A 775 -5.81 -29.63 6.44
N VAL A 776 -7.03 -30.17 6.52
CA VAL A 776 -8.26 -29.41 6.25
C VAL A 776 -8.61 -28.44 7.40
N HIS A 777 -8.54 -28.84 8.67
CA HIS A 777 -8.99 -27.97 9.77
C HIS A 777 -8.21 -26.65 9.89
N PRO A 778 -6.85 -26.60 9.77
CA PRO A 778 -6.13 -25.34 9.77
C PRO A 778 -6.47 -24.46 8.56
N ALA A 779 -6.67 -25.05 7.38
CA ALA A 779 -7.05 -24.34 6.17
C ALA A 779 -8.44 -23.69 6.30
N VAL A 780 -9.44 -24.44 6.77
CA VAL A 780 -10.80 -23.90 7.01
C VAL A 780 -10.80 -22.82 8.10
N ARG A 781 -10.05 -23.02 9.20
CA ARG A 781 -9.90 -21.99 10.25
C ARG A 781 -9.27 -20.70 9.71
N LYS A 782 -8.23 -20.81 8.87
CA LYS A 782 -7.60 -19.67 8.19
C LYS A 782 -8.58 -18.97 7.25
N ALA A 783 -9.36 -19.72 6.47
CA ALA A 783 -10.38 -19.17 5.56
C ALA A 783 -11.50 -18.44 6.32
N MET A 784 -12.04 -19.04 7.39
CA MET A 784 -13.03 -18.39 8.27
C MET A 784 -12.48 -17.10 8.88
N LEU A 785 -11.23 -17.10 9.38
CA LEU A 785 -10.59 -15.91 9.92
C LEU A 785 -10.46 -14.80 8.88
N TRP A 786 -10.04 -15.11 7.64
CA TRP A 786 -9.98 -14.12 6.57
C TRP A 786 -11.35 -13.58 6.16
N SER A 787 -12.39 -14.42 6.13
CA SER A 787 -13.76 -13.98 5.86
C SER A 787 -14.31 -13.08 6.98
N LEU A 788 -13.99 -13.36 8.24
CA LEU A 788 -14.30 -12.48 9.38
C LEU A 788 -13.56 -11.14 9.28
N ILE A 789 -12.28 -11.14 8.90
CA ILE A 789 -11.50 -9.92 8.68
C ILE A 789 -12.12 -9.09 7.54
N ARG A 790 -12.57 -9.73 6.43
CA ARG A 790 -13.27 -9.03 5.34
C ARG A 790 -14.59 -8.40 5.80
N CYS A 791 -15.38 -9.09 6.63
CA CYS A 791 -16.60 -8.50 7.21
C CYS A 791 -16.27 -7.31 8.13
N TRP A 792 -15.26 -7.46 8.99
CA TRP A 792 -14.81 -6.35 9.84
C TRP A 792 -14.30 -5.15 9.02
N LEU A 793 -13.51 -5.39 7.97
CA LEU A 793 -13.04 -4.33 7.04
C LEU A 793 -14.20 -3.64 6.30
N ARG A 794 -15.28 -4.35 5.97
CA ARG A 794 -16.48 -3.74 5.35
C ARG A 794 -17.30 -2.86 6.29
N GLY A 795 -16.99 -2.84 7.59
CA GLY A 795 -17.81 -2.14 8.57
C GLY A 795 -19.08 -2.91 8.92
N GLU A 796 -19.03 -4.24 8.87
CA GLU A 796 -20.14 -5.07 9.32
C GLU A 796 -20.27 -4.98 10.85
N ARG A 797 -21.51 -4.80 11.33
CA ARG A 797 -21.81 -4.71 12.78
C ARG A 797 -21.85 -6.10 13.42
N VAL A 798 -22.40 -7.05 12.68
CA VAL A 798 -22.69 -8.42 13.07
C VAL A 798 -22.23 -9.32 11.94
N CYS A 799 -21.60 -10.45 12.25
CA CYS A 799 -21.26 -11.45 11.26
C CYS A 799 -21.59 -12.84 11.81
N VAL A 800 -22.25 -13.67 10.99
CA VAL A 800 -22.75 -14.99 11.37
C VAL A 800 -21.82 -16.06 10.79
N LEU A 801 -21.22 -16.87 11.66
CA LEU A 801 -20.54 -18.11 11.29
C LEU A 801 -21.57 -19.24 11.33
N ASP A 802 -21.95 -19.79 10.17
CA ASP A 802 -22.82 -20.95 10.10
C ASP A 802 -22.00 -22.24 10.19
N ILE A 803 -22.08 -22.93 11.34
CA ILE A 803 -21.24 -24.08 11.68
C ILE A 803 -22.11 -25.21 12.29
N PRO A 804 -22.35 -26.33 11.57
CA PRO A 804 -23.18 -27.43 12.06
C PRO A 804 -22.68 -28.03 13.39
N LEU A 805 -21.37 -28.21 13.54
CA LEU A 805 -20.70 -28.84 14.71
C LEU A 805 -20.04 -27.80 15.64
N LEU A 806 -20.64 -26.61 15.78
CA LEU A 806 -20.08 -25.47 16.55
C LEU A 806 -19.78 -25.80 18.01
N ILE A 807 -20.64 -26.62 18.64
CA ILE A 807 -20.55 -26.94 20.07
C ILE A 807 -19.53 -28.06 20.26
N GLU A 808 -19.64 -29.08 19.42
CA GLU A 808 -18.88 -30.33 19.45
C GLU A 808 -17.40 -30.11 19.12
N THR A 809 -17.09 -29.19 18.19
CA THR A 809 -15.71 -28.76 17.90
C THR A 809 -15.14 -27.75 18.92
N GLY A 810 -15.91 -27.38 19.95
CA GLY A 810 -15.51 -26.38 20.94
C GLY A 810 -15.48 -24.92 20.44
N MET A 811 -15.80 -24.68 19.16
CA MET A 811 -15.75 -23.35 18.53
C MET A 811 -16.76 -22.35 19.11
N TRP A 812 -17.80 -22.81 19.80
CA TRP A 812 -18.69 -21.97 20.63
C TRP A 812 -17.95 -21.07 21.64
N LYS A 813 -16.73 -21.45 22.04
CA LYS A 813 -15.87 -20.63 22.92
C LYS A 813 -15.31 -19.39 22.22
N GLN A 814 -15.18 -19.43 20.88
CA GLN A 814 -14.54 -18.41 20.05
C GLN A 814 -15.55 -17.40 19.45
N VAL A 815 -16.85 -17.69 19.50
CA VAL A 815 -17.91 -16.78 19.03
C VAL A 815 -18.47 -15.90 20.15
N GLY A 816 -18.90 -14.70 19.78
CA GLY A 816 -19.52 -13.74 20.70
C GLY A 816 -20.85 -14.24 21.26
N LYS A 817 -21.75 -14.71 20.39
CA LYS A 817 -23.06 -15.28 20.73
C LYS A 817 -23.26 -16.64 20.06
N VAL A 818 -23.96 -17.56 20.72
CA VAL A 818 -24.39 -18.84 20.12
C VAL A 818 -25.90 -18.77 19.84
N VAL A 819 -26.29 -19.03 18.59
CA VAL A 819 -27.70 -19.16 18.16
C VAL A 819 -27.95 -20.61 17.77
N VAL A 820 -28.93 -21.25 18.42
CA VAL A 820 -29.29 -22.65 18.14
C VAL A 820 -30.65 -22.70 17.44
N VAL A 821 -30.70 -23.33 16.27
CA VAL A 821 -31.94 -23.59 15.52
C VAL A 821 -32.52 -24.93 15.99
N TYR A 822 -33.59 -24.84 16.77
CA TYR A 822 -34.28 -25.94 17.42
C TYR A 822 -35.46 -26.47 16.58
N VAL A 823 -35.78 -27.75 16.79
CA VAL A 823 -37.00 -28.43 16.34
C VAL A 823 -37.24 -29.64 17.25
N SER A 824 -38.49 -30.09 17.42
CA SER A 824 -38.76 -31.35 18.14
C SER A 824 -38.12 -32.56 17.44
N LYS A 825 -37.74 -33.59 18.21
CA LYS A 825 -37.04 -34.78 17.69
C LYS A 825 -37.87 -35.52 16.64
N GLU A 826 -39.17 -35.62 16.87
CA GLU A 826 -40.13 -36.29 16.00
C GLU A 826 -40.22 -35.58 14.65
N LEU A 827 -40.32 -34.25 14.66
CA LEU A 827 -40.37 -33.44 13.45
C LEU A 827 -39.01 -33.37 12.74
N GLN A 828 -37.90 -33.41 13.49
CA GLN A 828 -36.54 -33.57 12.96
C GLN A 828 -36.42 -34.87 12.14
N MET A 829 -36.87 -36.00 12.71
CA MET A 829 -36.86 -37.30 12.05
C MET A 829 -37.78 -37.31 10.82
N GLN A 830 -39.01 -36.77 10.92
CA GLN A 830 -39.93 -36.68 9.78
C GLN A 830 -39.35 -35.84 8.63
N ARG A 831 -38.73 -34.69 8.93
CA ARG A 831 -38.06 -33.83 7.94
C ARG A 831 -36.87 -34.55 7.30
N LEU A 832 -36.07 -35.27 8.09
CA LEU A 832 -34.92 -36.03 7.57
C LEU A 832 -35.35 -37.17 6.66
N MET A 833 -36.31 -38.00 7.08
CA MET A 833 -36.87 -39.10 6.28
C MET A 833 -37.47 -38.60 4.97
N ARG A 834 -38.17 -37.45 4.99
CA ARG A 834 -38.74 -36.85 3.77
C ARG A 834 -37.67 -36.28 2.82
N ARG A 835 -36.59 -35.70 3.37
CA ARG A 835 -35.51 -35.07 2.58
C ARG A 835 -34.59 -36.11 1.94
N ASP A 836 -34.26 -37.17 2.67
CA ASP A 836 -33.26 -38.17 2.28
C ASP A 836 -33.88 -39.48 1.78
N SER A 837 -35.22 -39.58 1.71
CA SER A 837 -35.98 -40.80 1.41
C SER A 837 -35.57 -42.03 2.25
N SER A 838 -35.11 -41.80 3.48
CA SER A 838 -34.53 -42.83 4.34
C SER A 838 -35.57 -43.50 5.26
N ASP A 839 -35.30 -44.74 5.65
CA ASP A 839 -36.05 -45.41 6.71
C ASP A 839 -35.86 -44.73 8.08
N ARG A 840 -36.69 -45.13 9.06
CA ARG A 840 -36.67 -44.53 10.41
C ARG A 840 -35.39 -44.87 11.17
N THR A 841 -34.80 -46.03 10.88
CA THR A 841 -33.59 -46.59 11.49
C THR A 841 -32.33 -45.84 11.08
N ALA A 842 -32.10 -45.63 9.78
CA ALA A 842 -31.00 -44.81 9.27
C ALA A 842 -31.17 -43.33 9.65
N ALA A 843 -32.40 -42.80 9.63
CA ALA A 843 -32.68 -41.45 10.10
C ALA A 843 -32.32 -41.28 11.59
N GLN A 844 -32.68 -42.25 12.44
CA GLN A 844 -32.32 -42.22 13.87
C GLN A 844 -30.79 -42.31 14.05
N SER A 845 -30.10 -43.16 13.30
CA SER A 845 -28.63 -43.30 13.34
C SER A 845 -27.91 -41.99 12.99
N ARG A 846 -28.36 -41.28 11.93
CA ARG A 846 -27.83 -39.95 11.52
C ARG A 846 -28.13 -38.83 12.50
N VAL A 847 -29.23 -38.92 13.26
CA VAL A 847 -29.52 -37.94 14.33
C VAL A 847 -28.68 -38.22 15.58
N SER A 848 -28.39 -39.49 15.89
CA SER A 848 -27.57 -39.87 17.05
C SER A 848 -26.06 -39.70 16.88
N SER A 849 -25.55 -39.51 15.65
CA SER A 849 -24.13 -39.18 15.42
C SER A 849 -23.78 -37.71 15.74
N GLN A 850 -24.78 -36.88 16.02
CA GLN A 850 -24.61 -35.49 16.46
C GLN A 850 -24.99 -35.34 17.94
N LEU A 851 -24.44 -34.33 18.62
CA LEU A 851 -24.87 -34.02 19.98
C LEU A 851 -26.38 -33.70 19.99
N PRO A 852 -27.19 -34.33 20.87
CA PRO A 852 -28.64 -34.15 20.88
C PRO A 852 -29.05 -32.68 20.92
N LEU A 853 -30.05 -32.31 20.12
CA LEU A 853 -30.43 -30.90 19.93
C LEU A 853 -30.87 -30.23 21.23
N ALA A 854 -31.48 -30.99 22.15
CA ALA A 854 -31.79 -30.54 23.52
C ALA A 854 -30.53 -30.16 24.31
N SER A 855 -29.45 -30.95 24.23
CA SER A 855 -28.16 -30.65 24.85
C SER A 855 -27.48 -29.43 24.21
N LYS A 856 -27.71 -29.16 22.92
CA LYS A 856 -27.23 -27.92 22.27
C LYS A 856 -27.86 -26.65 22.87
N LEU A 857 -29.12 -26.72 23.35
CA LEU A 857 -29.81 -25.58 23.98
C LEU A 857 -29.07 -25.04 25.22
N GLU A 858 -28.33 -25.88 25.95
CA GLU A 858 -27.56 -25.45 27.13
C GLU A 858 -26.44 -24.44 26.83
N TYR A 859 -26.03 -24.35 25.56
CA TYR A 859 -24.99 -23.46 25.05
C TYR A 859 -25.57 -22.23 24.35
N ALA A 860 -26.88 -22.22 24.08
CA ALA A 860 -27.55 -21.14 23.36
C ALA A 860 -27.54 -19.84 24.18
N ASP A 861 -27.12 -18.74 23.54
CA ASP A 861 -27.41 -17.39 24.01
C ASP A 861 -28.77 -16.90 23.45
N VAL A 862 -29.21 -17.45 22.30
CA VAL A 862 -30.57 -17.31 21.74
C VAL A 862 -30.98 -18.63 21.06
N VAL A 863 -32.25 -19.00 21.13
CA VAL A 863 -32.84 -20.15 20.43
C VAL A 863 -33.82 -19.62 19.37
N ILE A 864 -33.80 -20.22 18.17
CA ILE A 864 -34.85 -20.04 17.16
C ILE A 864 -35.58 -21.38 17.04
N ASP A 865 -36.87 -21.42 17.37
CA ASP A 865 -37.69 -22.60 17.20
C ASP A 865 -38.29 -22.62 15.78
N ASN A 866 -37.84 -23.59 14.98
CA ASN A 866 -38.28 -23.82 13.62
C ASN A 866 -39.28 -25.00 13.53
N SER A 867 -40.00 -25.30 14.62
CA SER A 867 -41.10 -26.29 14.64
C SER A 867 -42.39 -25.73 14.01
N GLY A 868 -42.58 -24.42 14.06
CA GLY A 868 -43.76 -23.70 13.56
C GLY A 868 -43.71 -23.36 12.06
N SER A 869 -44.36 -22.25 11.70
CA SER A 869 -44.45 -21.81 10.29
C SER A 869 -43.21 -21.03 9.81
N MET A 870 -43.03 -20.91 8.49
CA MET A 870 -41.96 -20.08 7.92
C MET A 870 -42.06 -18.62 8.37
N ALA A 871 -43.27 -18.04 8.38
CA ALA A 871 -43.52 -16.66 8.81
C ALA A 871 -43.23 -16.44 10.31
N GLU A 872 -43.41 -17.48 11.14
CA GLU A 872 -43.06 -17.44 12.56
C GLU A 872 -41.55 -17.52 12.79
N THR A 873 -40.85 -18.32 11.98
CA THR A 873 -39.38 -18.40 11.97
C THR A 873 -38.78 -17.06 11.53
N ASP A 874 -39.34 -16.42 10.50
CA ASP A 874 -38.92 -15.11 10.01
C ASP A 874 -39.13 -13.98 11.04
N ARG A 875 -40.23 -13.98 11.79
CA ARG A 875 -40.43 -13.09 12.95
C ARG A 875 -39.36 -13.30 14.02
N GLN A 876 -38.99 -14.55 14.32
CA GLN A 876 -37.92 -14.85 15.29
C GLN A 876 -36.54 -14.37 14.79
N VAL A 877 -36.24 -14.54 13.49
CA VAL A 877 -35.01 -14.01 12.86
C VAL A 877 -34.99 -12.48 12.92
N THR A 878 -36.08 -11.81 12.57
CA THR A 878 -36.21 -10.34 12.63
C THR A 878 -35.98 -9.83 14.06
N SER A 879 -36.58 -10.49 15.07
CA SER A 879 -36.38 -10.16 16.48
C SER A 879 -34.94 -10.38 16.95
N LEU A 880 -34.28 -11.45 16.49
CA LEU A 880 -32.86 -11.70 16.72
C LEU A 880 -31.99 -10.56 16.16
N ILE A 881 -32.22 -10.13 14.92
CA ILE A 881 -31.43 -9.05 14.29
C ILE A 881 -31.53 -7.77 15.11
N GLN A 882 -32.75 -7.31 15.42
CA GLN A 882 -32.98 -6.11 16.25
C GLN A 882 -32.27 -6.19 17.61
N ARG A 883 -32.25 -7.37 18.23
CA ARG A 883 -31.55 -7.60 19.49
C ARG A 883 -30.03 -7.53 19.33
N LEU A 884 -29.47 -8.13 18.29
CA LEU A 884 -28.03 -8.11 18.03
C LEU A 884 -27.51 -6.69 17.75
N GLU A 885 -28.22 -5.91 16.93
CA GLU A 885 -27.88 -4.51 16.66
C GLU A 885 -27.93 -3.63 17.93
N LYS A 886 -28.96 -3.81 18.76
CA LYS A 886 -29.12 -3.10 20.03
C LYS A 886 -28.03 -3.45 21.04
N GLU A 887 -27.52 -4.69 21.02
CA GLU A 887 -26.42 -5.13 21.88
C GLU A 887 -25.05 -4.60 21.45
N THR A 888 -24.78 -4.40 20.15
CA THR A 888 -23.50 -3.82 19.67
C THR A 888 -23.39 -2.32 19.87
N GLY A 889 -24.49 -1.59 19.60
CA GLY A 889 -24.59 -0.14 19.72
C GLY A 889 -23.47 0.64 19.01
N TRP A 890 -23.22 1.86 19.49
CA TRP A 890 -22.20 2.77 18.94
C TRP A 890 -20.74 2.34 19.21
N THR A 891 -20.51 1.40 20.13
CA THR A 891 -19.15 1.00 20.53
C THR A 891 -18.41 0.22 19.44
N TRP A 892 -19.16 -0.53 18.61
CA TRP A 892 -18.62 -1.18 17.42
C TRP A 892 -17.98 -0.15 16.47
N PHE A 893 -18.64 0.98 16.22
CA PHE A 893 -18.16 2.03 15.32
C PHE A 893 -16.83 2.62 15.80
N VAL A 894 -16.71 2.93 17.10
CA VAL A 894 -15.46 3.43 17.69
C VAL A 894 -14.33 2.38 17.57
N SER A 895 -14.65 1.11 17.78
CA SER A 895 -13.69 0.01 17.66
C SER A 895 -13.20 -0.21 16.22
N TRP A 896 -14.01 0.17 15.24
CA TRP A 896 -13.75 0.03 13.81
C TRP A 896 -12.96 1.24 13.27
N VAL A 897 -13.36 2.46 13.67
CA VAL A 897 -12.64 3.71 13.37
C VAL A 897 -11.25 3.76 14.03
N VAL A 898 -11.04 3.04 15.14
CA VAL A 898 -9.73 2.95 15.82
C VAL A 898 -9.28 1.49 15.94
N PRO A 899 -8.73 0.89 14.86
CA PRO A 899 -8.38 -0.54 14.81
C PRO A 899 -7.53 -1.08 15.98
N PRO A 900 -6.54 -0.36 16.53
CA PRO A 900 -5.78 -0.87 17.68
C PRO A 900 -6.64 -1.03 18.94
N VAL A 901 -7.61 -0.12 19.15
CA VAL A 901 -8.60 -0.22 20.23
C VAL A 901 -9.58 -1.37 19.94
N GLY A 902 -9.97 -1.55 18.68
CA GLY A 902 -10.76 -2.72 18.24
C GLY A 902 -10.07 -4.05 18.54
N LEU A 903 -8.80 -4.22 18.16
CA LEU A 903 -8.03 -5.44 18.42
C LEU A 903 -7.85 -5.71 19.92
N PHE A 904 -7.57 -4.66 20.71
CA PHE A 904 -7.50 -4.78 22.18
C PHE A 904 -8.85 -5.20 22.78
N LEU A 905 -9.97 -4.58 22.36
CA LEU A 905 -11.31 -4.92 22.83
C LEU A 905 -11.74 -6.33 22.39
N ALA A 906 -11.39 -6.76 21.19
CA ALA A 906 -11.64 -8.13 20.71
C ALA A 906 -10.89 -9.16 21.57
N GLY A 907 -9.60 -8.95 21.79
CA GLY A 907 -8.78 -9.79 22.67
C GLY A 907 -9.31 -9.83 24.10
N TRP A 908 -9.64 -8.67 24.68
CA TRP A 908 -10.24 -8.57 26.01
C TRP A 908 -11.60 -9.27 26.09
N CYS A 909 -12.45 -9.14 25.06
CA CYS A 909 -13.75 -9.80 24.98
C CYS A 909 -13.59 -11.33 24.95
N LEU A 910 -12.65 -11.86 24.16
CA LEU A 910 -12.34 -13.29 24.10
C LEU A 910 -11.81 -13.81 25.44
N VAL A 911 -10.84 -13.12 26.06
CA VAL A 911 -10.28 -13.49 27.38
C VAL A 911 -11.36 -13.45 28.47
N TRP A 912 -12.13 -12.37 28.57
CA TRP A 912 -13.21 -12.24 29.55
C TRP A 912 -14.30 -13.28 29.37
N ARG A 913 -14.66 -13.62 28.12
CA ARG A 913 -15.67 -14.65 27.83
C ARG A 913 -15.13 -16.06 28.05
N ALA A 914 -13.86 -16.34 27.78
CA ALA A 914 -13.21 -17.59 28.17
C ALA A 914 -13.24 -17.77 29.70
N VAL A 915 -12.95 -16.72 30.48
CA VAL A 915 -13.06 -16.75 31.95
C VAL A 915 -14.52 -16.94 32.40
N LYS A 916 -15.48 -16.20 31.83
CA LYS A 916 -16.92 -16.29 32.20
C LYS A 916 -17.54 -17.65 31.84
N ARG A 917 -17.23 -18.19 30.65
CA ARG A 917 -17.70 -19.53 30.20
C ARG A 917 -16.93 -20.66 30.90
N GLY A 918 -15.66 -20.46 31.26
CA GLY A 918 -14.86 -21.35 32.13
C GLY A 918 -15.45 -21.50 33.54
N ARG A 919 -15.99 -20.42 34.11
CA ARG A 919 -16.74 -20.48 35.38
C ARG A 919 -18.09 -21.19 35.28
N LYS A 920 -18.76 -21.16 34.11
CA LYS A 920 -20.00 -21.95 33.86
C LYS A 920 -19.70 -23.45 33.68
N THR A 921 -18.62 -23.81 33.00
CA THR A 921 -18.25 -25.22 32.75
C THR A 921 -17.83 -25.96 34.01
N LYS A 922 -17.21 -25.30 35.00
CA LYS A 922 -16.94 -25.89 36.34
C LYS A 922 -18.21 -26.29 37.15
N ARG A 923 -19.42 -26.04 36.65
CA ARG A 923 -20.71 -26.41 37.29
C ARG A 923 -21.55 -27.40 36.46
N ARG A 924 -21.00 -27.98 35.39
CA ARG A 924 -21.73 -28.90 34.50
C ARG A 924 -20.91 -30.19 34.31
N PRO A 925 -21.55 -31.35 34.10
CA PRO A 925 -20.83 -32.57 33.75
C PRO A 925 -20.04 -32.36 32.46
N THR A 926 -18.82 -32.88 32.45
CA THR A 926 -17.96 -32.91 31.26
C THR A 926 -18.59 -33.82 30.22
N VAL A 927 -18.86 -33.28 29.02
CA VAL A 927 -18.99 -34.10 27.81
C VAL A 927 -17.70 -34.92 27.70
N PRO A 928 -17.74 -36.25 27.54
CA PRO A 928 -16.53 -37.04 27.37
C PRO A 928 -15.81 -36.59 26.09
N ASP A 929 -14.48 -36.63 26.12
CA ASP A 929 -13.62 -36.22 25.00
C ASP A 929 -13.57 -37.37 23.96
N GLU A 930 -14.76 -37.76 23.47
CA GLU A 930 -14.93 -38.77 22.43
C GLU A 930 -14.53 -38.19 21.07
N GLY A 931 -13.74 -38.97 20.33
CA GLY A 931 -12.95 -38.47 19.22
C GLY A 931 -13.78 -37.80 18.12
N ALA A 932 -13.42 -36.55 17.80
CA ALA A 932 -13.73 -35.81 16.57
C ALA A 932 -14.97 -36.30 15.80
N ILE A 933 -16.15 -35.82 16.19
CA ILE A 933 -17.43 -36.12 15.53
C ILE A 933 -17.29 -35.95 14.01
N GLU A 934 -17.60 -37.03 13.31
CA GLU A 934 -17.23 -37.26 11.92
C GLU A 934 -17.99 -36.33 10.96
N LEU A 935 -17.25 -35.74 10.02
CA LEU A 935 -17.82 -35.14 8.81
C LEU A 935 -18.15 -36.28 7.83
N GLN A 936 -19.43 -36.67 7.77
CA GLN A 936 -20.01 -37.48 6.68
C GLN A 936 -20.42 -36.61 5.49
#